data_AF-A0A7X8ERL7-F1
#
_entry.id   AF-A0A7X8ERL7-F1
#
_cell.length_a   1.000
_cell.length_b   1.000
_cell.length_c   1.000
_cell.angle_alpha   90.00
_cell.angle_beta   90.00
_cell.angle_gamma   90.00
#
_symmetry.space_group_name_H-M   'P 1'
#
loop_
_entity.id
_entity.type
_entity.pdbx_description
1 polymer ?
#
loop_
_entity_poly.entity_id
_entity_poly.type
_entity_poly.pdbx_seq_one_letter_code
_entity_poly.pdbx_strand_id
1 'polypeptide(L)'
;MFKEYPPILLKSKELIEAWRKTLQAFDEFTEQSIKGCFFHIKMKVMLRILNHLTEENKLSKYDERIFEYFDHLMHHYQRTIYLFYDNEENIKTGKAKEILIGICTVLLSQLKQFKESQLANQGIADPKANINPIKIEKDKFVTEQKINILNQLDELEKLWLNYKIGPTLINSRNRLMDIYKGEDSQLEFIRELYLLLIEEMSEPLYKCYTKRSEKGIKRLNDFHLRKAANFYYESIKQEKDNVEAIIKIQVNALEEEMKIEQYESSEQQIIQEILHTIREAYQHLGKEIEELEDFFKEAEKEPNKIILLDKEGFENYLKFQGMRLYINDITVRKKLRLKTEEPLEFIDNFNDFTEKWGSLKEELLKIYIEKFNPGALLKEIVENLYINKEAGERIVDFFLEFNKNQELYKDIPEEAEYTPIIEGISETISIKIESLRESLELYQSTINQFEEYVKKELDPIVIEKEYEKIDLEIYNKFISKYDTPIEDVLTQKGAFLDNEIKEGYDALMERLGRKVEKIKNEANKKMIKYLREHLFFEMSTYEEIINYSVSRLRNENEEVVASYVENIDALTLKLENLLEEFKVEFINPKTHEKFNGKEHEVLMAEVKEGFEKGEIIKTMNRGYKYNNQIVLKANVVAGK
;
A
#
# COMPACT_ATOMS: atom_id res chain seq x y z
N MET A 1 9.70 -18.29 -22.77
CA MET A 1 9.96 -18.62 -21.36
C MET A 1 8.71 -19.09 -20.61
N PHE A 2 7.68 -18.27 -20.39
CA PHE A 2 6.43 -18.72 -19.70
C PHE A 2 5.70 -19.88 -20.37
N LYS A 3 5.53 -19.82 -21.69
CA LYS A 3 4.87 -20.88 -22.48
C LYS A 3 5.66 -22.19 -22.53
N GLU A 4 6.94 -22.15 -22.15
CA GLU A 4 7.85 -23.28 -22.20
C GLU A 4 7.99 -23.97 -20.83
N TYR A 5 7.47 -23.35 -19.75
CA TYR A 5 7.53 -23.87 -18.38
C TYR A 5 6.16 -23.82 -17.70
N PRO A 6 5.38 -24.93 -17.77
CA PRO A 6 4.04 -25.02 -17.19
C PRO A 6 3.93 -24.64 -15.69
N PRO A 7 4.91 -24.94 -14.82
CA PRO A 7 4.86 -24.54 -13.41
C PRO A 7 4.89 -23.01 -13.21
N ILE A 8 5.72 -22.27 -13.95
CA ILE A 8 5.75 -20.80 -13.87
C ILE A 8 4.42 -20.22 -14.34
N LEU A 9 3.85 -20.77 -15.43
CA LEU A 9 2.57 -20.31 -15.96
C LEU A 9 1.41 -20.53 -14.97
N LEU A 10 1.44 -21.62 -14.21
CA LEU A 10 0.45 -21.88 -13.17
C LEU A 10 0.61 -20.87 -12.02
N LYS A 11 1.83 -20.72 -11.51
CA LYS A 11 2.12 -19.79 -10.40
C LYS A 11 1.83 -18.33 -10.75
N SER A 12 2.09 -17.90 -11.99
CA SER A 12 1.74 -16.53 -12.41
C SER A 12 0.24 -16.31 -12.48
N LYS A 13 -0.54 -17.30 -12.92
CA LYS A 13 -2.02 -17.21 -12.87
C LYS A 13 -2.52 -17.14 -11.43
N GLU A 14 -1.98 -17.97 -10.54
CA GLU A 14 -2.32 -17.94 -9.11
C GLU A 14 -1.97 -16.59 -8.47
N LEU A 15 -0.83 -16.00 -8.86
CA LEU A 15 -0.40 -14.68 -8.41
C LEU A 15 -1.35 -13.57 -8.90
N ILE A 16 -1.74 -13.60 -10.17
CA ILE A 16 -2.70 -12.62 -10.74
C ILE A 16 -4.06 -12.74 -10.04
N GLU A 17 -4.52 -13.97 -9.77
CA GLU A 17 -5.77 -14.19 -9.05
C GLU A 17 -5.69 -13.75 -7.57
N ALA A 18 -4.56 -13.96 -6.90
CA ALA A 18 -4.33 -13.43 -5.57
C ALA A 18 -4.34 -11.89 -5.58
N TRP A 19 -3.72 -11.28 -6.58
CA TRP A 19 -3.74 -9.83 -6.78
C TRP A 19 -5.16 -9.29 -7.04
N ARG A 20 -5.97 -10.02 -7.81
CA ARG A 20 -7.40 -9.70 -8.01
C ARG A 20 -8.16 -9.65 -6.69
N LYS A 21 -8.02 -10.69 -5.86
CA LYS A 21 -8.69 -10.76 -4.55
C LYS A 21 -8.26 -9.63 -3.63
N THR A 22 -6.97 -9.30 -3.62
CA THR A 22 -6.43 -8.15 -2.89
C THR A 22 -7.09 -6.84 -3.32
N LEU A 23 -7.20 -6.59 -4.64
CA LEU A 23 -7.85 -5.38 -5.14
C LEU A 23 -9.36 -5.35 -4.83
N GLN A 24 -10.06 -6.48 -4.93
CA GLN A 24 -11.48 -6.58 -4.60
C GLN A 24 -11.73 -6.31 -3.12
N ALA A 25 -10.98 -6.96 -2.22
CA ALA A 25 -11.09 -6.73 -0.78
C ALA A 25 -10.73 -5.28 -0.40
N PHE A 26 -9.76 -4.67 -1.11
CA PHE A 26 -9.41 -3.27 -0.93
C PHE A 26 -10.53 -2.31 -1.37
N ASP A 27 -11.14 -2.58 -2.53
CA ASP A 27 -12.27 -1.80 -3.03
C ASP A 27 -13.48 -1.91 -2.08
N GLU A 28 -13.78 -3.10 -1.57
CA GLU A 28 -14.85 -3.33 -0.59
C GLU A 28 -14.59 -2.57 0.71
N PHE A 29 -13.37 -2.66 1.27
CA PHE A 29 -12.95 -1.88 2.42
C PHE A 29 -13.15 -0.37 2.20
N THR A 30 -12.79 0.12 1.02
CA THR A 30 -12.92 1.54 0.67
C THR A 30 -14.39 1.95 0.54
N GLU A 31 -15.20 1.15 -0.14
CA GLU A 31 -16.65 1.39 -0.29
C GLU A 31 -17.36 1.46 1.07
N GLN A 32 -17.01 0.55 1.97
CA GLN A 32 -17.63 0.49 3.29
C GLN A 32 -17.15 1.62 4.20
N SER A 33 -15.88 2.00 4.09
CA SER A 33 -15.37 3.23 4.71
C SER A 33 -16.12 4.47 4.22
N ILE A 34 -16.38 4.58 2.91
CA ILE A 34 -17.19 5.66 2.31
C ILE A 34 -18.61 5.65 2.87
N LYS A 35 -19.28 4.49 2.92
CA LYS A 35 -20.63 4.34 3.50
C LYS A 35 -20.66 4.74 4.97
N GLY A 36 -19.66 4.36 5.76
CA GLY A 36 -19.50 4.77 7.15
C GLY A 36 -19.36 6.29 7.30
N CYS A 37 -18.53 6.91 6.46
CA CYS A 37 -18.38 8.37 6.41
C CYS A 37 -19.71 9.06 6.04
N PHE A 38 -20.41 8.59 5.02
CA PHE A 38 -21.74 9.09 4.64
C PHE A 38 -22.72 9.00 5.79
N PHE A 39 -22.87 7.82 6.39
CA PHE A 39 -23.75 7.61 7.52
C PHE A 39 -23.48 8.64 8.64
N HIS A 40 -22.21 8.81 9.01
CA HIS A 40 -21.84 9.77 10.04
C HIS A 40 -22.16 11.23 9.64
N ILE A 41 -21.84 11.64 8.42
CA ILE A 41 -22.16 12.98 7.90
C ILE A 41 -23.69 13.20 7.93
N LYS A 42 -24.48 12.25 7.44
CA LYS A 42 -25.95 12.32 7.45
C LYS A 42 -26.48 12.51 8.87
N MET A 43 -25.98 11.72 9.83
CA MET A 43 -26.38 11.84 11.24
C MET A 43 -26.02 13.20 11.83
N LYS A 44 -24.85 13.77 11.51
CA LYS A 44 -24.47 15.11 11.98
C LYS A 44 -25.35 16.21 11.41
N VAL A 45 -25.63 16.16 10.11
CA VAL A 45 -26.53 17.14 9.46
C VAL A 45 -27.94 17.02 10.05
N MET A 46 -28.45 15.80 10.19
CA MET A 46 -29.78 15.56 10.78
C MET A 46 -29.85 16.08 12.21
N LEU A 47 -28.90 15.73 13.09
CA LEU A 47 -28.86 16.20 14.47
C LEU A 47 -28.82 17.73 14.55
N ARG A 48 -28.05 18.39 13.68
CA ARG A 48 -28.00 19.85 13.64
C ARG A 48 -29.35 20.45 13.26
N ILE A 49 -30.03 19.92 12.24
CA ILE A 49 -31.38 20.37 11.86
C ILE A 49 -32.35 20.13 13.02
N LEU A 50 -32.33 18.95 13.64
CA LEU A 50 -33.24 18.60 14.73
C LEU A 50 -33.06 19.51 15.94
N ASN A 51 -31.83 19.86 16.31
CA ASN A 51 -31.58 20.80 17.40
C ASN A 51 -32.27 22.16 17.15
N HIS A 52 -32.25 22.67 15.91
CA HIS A 52 -32.99 23.87 15.53
C HIS A 52 -34.52 23.70 15.69
N LEU A 53 -35.06 22.48 15.47
CA LEU A 53 -36.49 22.19 15.58
C LEU A 53 -36.95 21.93 17.02
N THR A 54 -36.11 21.36 17.89
CA THR A 54 -36.50 20.95 19.25
C THR A 54 -36.29 22.04 20.29
N GLU A 55 -35.10 22.63 20.33
CA GLU A 55 -34.64 23.48 21.45
C GLU A 55 -34.62 24.97 21.12
N GLU A 56 -34.50 25.35 19.85
CA GLU A 56 -34.19 26.74 19.47
C GLU A 56 -35.37 27.49 18.81
N ASN A 57 -36.53 26.86 18.62
CA ASN A 57 -37.69 27.54 18.02
C ASN A 57 -38.36 28.49 19.03
N LYS A 58 -38.91 29.62 18.56
CA LYS A 58 -39.41 30.72 19.40
C LYS A 58 -40.49 30.27 20.38
N LEU A 59 -41.34 29.33 19.97
CA LEU A 59 -42.50 28.89 20.72
C LEU A 59 -42.22 27.69 21.63
N SER A 60 -41.04 27.07 21.51
CA SER A 60 -40.68 25.82 22.19
C SER A 60 -40.77 25.87 23.71
N LYS A 61 -40.44 27.02 24.33
CA LYS A 61 -40.50 27.22 25.79
C LYS A 61 -41.92 27.38 26.33
N TYR A 62 -42.89 27.58 25.44
CA TYR A 62 -44.24 28.04 25.78
C TYR A 62 -45.31 27.00 25.46
N ASP A 63 -44.98 26.02 24.61
CA ASP A 63 -45.82 24.86 24.29
C ASP A 63 -46.30 24.08 25.52
N GLU A 64 -45.46 23.99 26.55
CA GLU A 64 -45.81 23.31 27.80
C GLU A 64 -46.74 24.17 28.66
N ARG A 65 -46.46 25.48 28.77
CA ARG A 65 -47.24 26.43 29.59
C ARG A 65 -48.67 26.65 29.13
N ILE A 66 -48.92 26.73 27.82
CA ILE A 66 -50.28 26.96 27.29
C ILE A 66 -51.24 25.87 27.74
N PHE A 67 -50.78 24.61 27.75
CA PHE A 67 -51.59 23.49 28.21
C PHE A 67 -51.70 23.45 29.74
N GLU A 68 -50.61 23.74 30.46
CA GLU A 68 -50.61 23.80 31.94
C GLU A 68 -51.65 24.79 32.46
N TYR A 69 -51.73 26.01 31.90
CA TYR A 69 -52.75 27.00 32.27
C TYR A 69 -54.17 26.49 32.06
N PHE A 70 -54.43 25.82 30.93
CA PHE A 70 -55.74 25.24 30.65
C PHE A 70 -56.08 24.09 31.63
N ASP A 71 -55.11 23.23 31.95
CA ASP A 71 -55.29 22.11 32.90
C ASP A 71 -55.58 22.62 34.32
N HIS A 72 -54.85 23.66 34.76
CA HIS A 72 -55.08 24.32 36.05
C HIS A 72 -56.48 24.94 36.13
N LEU A 73 -56.94 25.65 35.11
CA LEU A 73 -58.31 26.19 35.05
C LEU A 73 -59.36 25.09 35.19
N MET A 74 -59.19 23.99 34.46
CA MET A 74 -60.11 22.85 34.51
C MET A 74 -60.13 22.19 35.89
N HIS A 75 -59.01 22.19 36.62
CA HIS A 75 -58.95 21.75 38.00
C HIS A 75 -59.79 22.63 38.93
N HIS A 76 -59.73 23.96 38.76
CA HIS A 76 -60.58 24.89 39.51
C HIS A 76 -62.07 24.66 39.21
N TYR A 77 -62.45 24.45 37.95
CA TYR A 77 -63.83 24.12 37.58
C TYR A 77 -64.31 22.83 38.25
N GLN A 78 -63.50 21.77 38.22
CA GLN A 78 -63.82 20.51 38.90
C GLN A 78 -64.02 20.73 40.39
N ARG A 79 -63.13 21.48 41.05
CA ARG A 79 -63.21 21.78 42.48
C ARG A 79 -64.52 22.50 42.83
N THR A 80 -64.90 23.52 42.05
CA THR A 80 -66.16 24.25 42.23
C THR A 80 -67.37 23.32 42.07
N ILE A 81 -67.37 22.45 41.05
CA ILE A 81 -68.44 21.49 40.78
C ILE A 81 -68.57 20.48 41.93
N TYR A 82 -67.45 19.88 42.38
CA TYR A 82 -67.46 18.92 43.49
C TYR A 82 -67.94 19.56 44.79
N LEU A 83 -67.44 20.76 45.13
CA LEU A 83 -67.87 21.48 46.32
C LEU A 83 -69.38 21.75 46.34
N PHE A 84 -69.97 22.05 45.18
CA PHE A 84 -71.42 22.23 45.05
C PHE A 84 -72.18 20.91 45.23
N TYR A 85 -71.84 19.86 44.48
CA TYR A 85 -72.58 18.59 44.52
C TYR A 85 -72.42 17.83 45.84
N ASP A 86 -71.24 17.88 46.47
CA ASP A 86 -71.00 17.26 47.79
C ASP A 86 -71.80 17.94 48.92
N ASN A 87 -72.27 19.17 48.68
CA ASN A 87 -73.04 19.97 49.65
C ASN A 87 -74.46 20.30 49.15
N GLU A 88 -74.94 19.67 48.08
CA GLU A 88 -76.21 20.03 47.44
C GLU A 88 -77.42 19.87 48.37
N GLU A 89 -77.38 18.87 49.27
CA GLU A 89 -78.41 18.63 50.28
C GLU A 89 -78.38 19.64 51.44
N ASN A 90 -77.22 20.26 51.67
CA ASN A 90 -76.98 21.22 52.74
C ASN A 90 -77.34 22.66 52.35
N ILE A 91 -77.57 22.94 51.06
CA ILE A 91 -78.02 24.24 50.54
C ILE A 91 -79.54 24.14 50.32
N LYS A 92 -80.35 24.73 51.21
CA LYS A 92 -81.82 24.73 51.12
C LYS A 92 -82.31 25.35 49.81
N THR A 93 -83.51 24.93 49.39
CA THR A 93 -84.20 25.42 48.19
C THR A 93 -84.48 26.93 48.28
N GLY A 94 -83.81 27.70 47.42
CA GLY A 94 -83.92 29.16 47.27
C GLY A 94 -83.20 29.62 45.99
N LYS A 95 -83.34 30.90 45.61
CA LYS A 95 -82.74 31.46 44.38
C LYS A 95 -81.21 31.29 44.31
N ALA A 96 -80.53 31.26 45.46
CA ALA A 96 -79.09 30.99 45.51
C ALA A 96 -78.72 29.59 44.96
N LYS A 97 -79.53 28.56 45.25
CA LYS A 97 -79.34 27.22 44.69
C LYS A 97 -79.55 27.21 43.17
N GLU A 98 -80.54 27.94 42.66
CA GLU A 98 -80.78 28.07 41.22
C GLU A 98 -79.60 28.75 40.50
N ILE A 99 -79.04 29.81 41.10
CA ILE A 99 -77.89 30.52 40.55
C ILE A 99 -76.65 29.62 40.57
N LEU A 100 -76.39 28.89 41.66
CA LEU A 100 -75.27 27.95 41.78
C LEU A 100 -75.40 26.76 40.82
N ILE A 101 -76.61 26.22 40.61
CA ILE A 101 -76.89 25.21 39.59
C ILE A 101 -76.57 25.78 38.20
N GLY A 102 -76.98 27.02 37.92
CA GLY A 102 -76.67 27.72 36.67
C GLY A 102 -75.16 27.84 36.43
N ILE A 103 -74.39 28.25 37.43
CA ILE A 103 -72.93 28.34 37.37
C ILE A 103 -72.33 26.94 37.12
N CYS A 104 -72.69 25.95 37.94
CA CYS A 104 -72.14 24.59 37.82
C CYS A 104 -72.50 23.93 36.49
N THR A 105 -73.67 24.22 35.92
CA THR A 105 -74.08 23.72 34.59
C THR A 105 -73.19 24.28 33.49
N VAL A 106 -72.87 25.57 33.55
CA VAL A 106 -71.94 26.20 32.60
C VAL A 106 -70.54 25.61 32.75
N LEU A 107 -70.02 25.53 33.98
CA LEU A 107 -68.69 24.96 34.25
C LEU A 107 -68.60 23.47 33.86
N LEU A 108 -69.63 22.67 34.12
CA LEU A 108 -69.74 21.27 33.69
C LEU A 108 -69.72 21.14 32.17
N SER A 109 -70.43 22.02 31.46
CA SER A 109 -70.45 22.04 30.00
C SER A 109 -69.05 22.31 29.45
N GLN A 110 -68.34 23.29 30.00
CA GLN A 110 -66.96 23.61 29.59
C GLN A 110 -65.99 22.47 29.89
N LEU A 111 -66.11 21.87 31.09
CA LEU A 111 -65.30 20.71 31.46
C LEU A 111 -65.52 19.52 30.51
N LYS A 112 -66.77 19.29 30.10
CA LYS A 112 -67.13 18.23 29.15
C LYS A 112 -66.55 18.52 27.77
N GLN A 113 -66.67 19.75 27.28
CA GLN A 113 -66.08 20.18 26.00
C GLN A 113 -64.56 20.04 26.00
N PHE A 114 -63.88 20.39 27.10
CA PHE A 114 -62.44 20.14 27.26
C PHE A 114 -62.09 18.65 27.17
N LYS A 115 -62.78 17.79 27.93
CA LYS A 115 -62.54 16.34 27.92
C LYS A 115 -62.82 15.72 26.54
N GLU A 116 -63.89 16.14 25.87
CA GLU A 116 -64.20 15.70 24.50
C GLU A 116 -63.14 16.17 23.49
N SER A 117 -62.63 17.40 23.63
CA SER A 117 -61.54 17.90 22.77
C SER A 117 -60.21 17.17 22.98
N GLN A 118 -59.93 16.70 24.21
CA GLN A 118 -58.77 15.84 24.47
C GLN A 118 -58.93 14.48 23.79
N LEU A 119 -60.13 13.88 23.85
CA LEU A 119 -60.43 12.59 23.21
C LEU A 119 -60.39 12.66 21.68
N ALA A 120 -60.91 13.75 21.08
CA ALA A 120 -60.96 13.93 19.62
C ALA A 120 -59.58 14.18 19.00
N ASN A 121 -58.66 14.83 19.72
CA ASN A 121 -57.32 15.17 19.21
C ASN A 121 -56.26 14.08 19.45
N GLN A 122 -56.54 13.07 20.29
CA GLN A 122 -55.55 12.05 20.65
C GLN A 122 -55.70 10.71 19.92
N GLY A 123 -56.90 10.29 19.48
CA GLY A 123 -57.07 8.91 18.98
C GLY A 123 -56.66 7.84 20.02
N ILE A 124 -56.67 8.20 21.31
CA ILE A 124 -56.33 7.34 22.45
C ILE A 124 -57.61 7.08 23.25
N ALA A 125 -57.85 5.80 23.57
CA ALA A 125 -59.07 5.30 24.21
C ALA A 125 -59.06 5.37 25.75
N ASP A 126 -58.07 6.02 26.37
CA ASP A 126 -57.88 5.98 27.83
C ASP A 126 -58.15 7.35 28.49
N PRO A 127 -59.25 7.50 29.25
CA PRO A 127 -59.61 8.73 29.97
C PRO A 127 -58.67 9.10 31.14
N LYS A 128 -57.54 8.39 31.33
CA LYS A 128 -56.50 8.67 32.35
C LYS A 128 -55.21 9.31 31.82
N ALA A 129 -55.08 9.57 30.52
CA ALA A 129 -53.84 10.06 29.92
C ALA A 129 -53.68 11.60 30.01
N ASN A 130 -52.94 12.09 31.01
CA ASN A 130 -52.52 13.50 31.18
C ASN A 130 -51.42 13.94 30.18
N ILE A 131 -51.58 13.69 28.87
CA ILE A 131 -50.53 14.00 27.88
C ILE A 131 -50.85 15.31 27.14
N ASN A 132 -49.96 16.30 27.24
CA ASN A 132 -50.07 17.61 26.57
C ASN A 132 -50.19 17.46 25.03
N PRO A 133 -51.34 17.79 24.41
CA PRO A 133 -51.55 17.63 22.97
C PRO A 133 -50.68 18.55 22.09
N ILE A 134 -50.26 19.71 22.61
CA ILE A 134 -49.34 20.63 21.91
C ILE A 134 -47.95 19.99 21.78
N LYS A 135 -47.52 19.27 22.83
CA LYS A 135 -46.28 18.49 22.83
C LYS A 135 -46.36 17.32 21.85
N ILE A 136 -47.48 16.58 21.83
CA ILE A 136 -47.71 15.49 20.86
C ILE A 136 -47.65 16.01 19.41
N GLU A 137 -48.29 17.13 19.11
CA GLU A 137 -48.25 17.74 17.77
C GLU A 137 -46.80 18.07 17.36
N LYS A 138 -46.03 18.68 18.26
CA LYS A 138 -44.62 19.02 18.03
C LYS A 138 -43.77 17.76 17.82
N ASP A 139 -43.90 16.76 18.67
CA ASP A 139 -43.13 15.51 18.58
C ASP A 139 -43.47 14.73 17.30
N LYS A 140 -44.74 14.72 16.90
CA LYS A 140 -45.17 14.15 15.62
C LYS A 140 -44.56 14.89 14.44
N PHE A 141 -44.61 16.22 14.45
CA PHE A 141 -43.98 17.04 13.41
C PHE A 141 -42.46 16.80 13.32
N VAL A 142 -41.76 16.79 14.45
CA VAL A 142 -40.32 16.53 14.51
C VAL A 142 -40.00 15.12 13.99
N THR A 143 -40.81 14.12 14.35
CA THR A 143 -40.67 12.74 13.85
C THR A 143 -40.88 12.65 12.34
N GLU A 144 -41.91 13.31 11.80
CA GLU A 144 -42.11 13.42 10.35
C GLU A 144 -40.93 14.13 9.66
N GLN A 145 -40.36 15.16 10.28
CA GLN A 145 -39.17 15.82 9.75
C GLN A 145 -37.94 14.91 9.77
N LYS A 146 -37.73 14.10 10.83
CA LYS A 146 -36.63 13.11 10.88
C LYS A 146 -36.63 12.22 9.63
N ILE A 147 -37.78 11.63 9.31
CA ILE A 147 -37.96 10.75 8.15
C ILE A 147 -37.68 11.51 6.85
N ASN A 148 -38.25 12.71 6.71
CA ASN A 148 -38.08 13.52 5.51
C ASN A 148 -36.64 13.99 5.28
N ILE A 149 -35.91 14.32 6.35
CA ILE A 149 -34.50 14.72 6.30
C ILE A 149 -33.65 13.52 5.89
N LEU A 150 -33.86 12.36 6.53
CA LEU A 150 -33.14 11.13 6.21
C LEU A 150 -33.35 10.71 4.76
N ASN A 151 -34.60 10.68 4.27
CA ASN A 151 -34.89 10.32 2.88
C ASN A 151 -34.15 11.21 1.88
N GLN A 152 -34.10 12.52 2.13
CA GLN A 152 -33.39 13.46 1.25
C GLN A 152 -31.86 13.27 1.32
N LEU A 153 -31.32 13.00 2.50
CA LEU A 153 -29.90 12.70 2.67
C LEU A 153 -29.51 11.37 2.01
N ASP A 154 -30.38 10.36 2.06
CA ASP A 154 -30.20 9.08 1.37
C ASP A 154 -30.25 9.23 -0.16
N GLU A 155 -31.10 10.12 -0.69
CA GLU A 155 -31.10 10.46 -2.12
C GLU A 155 -29.78 11.10 -2.55
N LEU A 156 -29.22 12.00 -1.73
CA LEU A 156 -27.92 12.62 -1.99
C LEU A 156 -26.78 11.60 -2.00
N GLU A 157 -26.77 10.68 -1.05
CA GLU A 157 -25.81 9.56 -1.02
C GLU A 157 -25.93 8.69 -2.28
N LYS A 158 -27.15 8.27 -2.64
CA LYS A 158 -27.39 7.47 -3.85
C LYS A 158 -26.90 8.16 -5.12
N LEU A 159 -27.15 9.46 -5.24
CA LEU A 159 -26.66 10.25 -6.37
C LEU A 159 -25.13 10.25 -6.43
N TRP A 160 -24.45 10.50 -5.30
CA TRP A 160 -23.00 10.49 -5.27
C TRP A 160 -22.43 9.10 -5.59
N LEU A 161 -22.97 8.04 -4.96
CA LEU A 161 -22.53 6.66 -5.19
C LEU A 161 -22.64 6.28 -6.68
N ASN A 162 -23.73 6.65 -7.36
CA ASN A 162 -23.92 6.29 -8.77
C ASN A 162 -22.89 6.92 -9.72
N TYR A 163 -22.30 8.07 -9.39
CA TYR A 163 -21.42 8.80 -10.31
C TYR A 163 -19.96 8.84 -9.87
N LYS A 164 -19.68 8.73 -8.57
CA LYS A 164 -18.37 9.02 -8.00
C LYS A 164 -17.68 7.83 -7.37
N ILE A 165 -18.42 6.80 -6.94
CA ILE A 165 -17.79 5.66 -6.23
C ILE A 165 -16.72 4.98 -7.07
N GLY A 166 -16.98 4.64 -8.34
CA GLY A 166 -16.04 3.95 -9.21
C GLY A 166 -14.70 4.70 -9.37
N PRO A 167 -14.71 5.97 -9.82
CA PRO A 167 -13.50 6.79 -9.88
C PRO A 167 -12.78 6.93 -8.54
N THR A 168 -13.51 7.07 -7.43
CA THR A 168 -12.92 7.15 -6.10
C THR A 168 -12.21 5.86 -5.71
N LEU A 169 -12.83 4.68 -5.91
CA LEU A 169 -12.22 3.38 -5.65
C LEU A 169 -10.91 3.21 -6.43
N ILE A 170 -10.93 3.50 -7.73
CA ILE A 170 -9.75 3.43 -8.60
C ILE A 170 -8.62 4.33 -8.06
N ASN A 171 -8.92 5.60 -7.74
CA ASN A 171 -7.92 6.52 -7.22
C ASN A 171 -7.37 6.10 -5.85
N SER A 172 -8.24 5.56 -4.98
CA SER A 172 -7.90 5.11 -3.64
C SER A 172 -6.91 3.94 -3.63
N ARG A 173 -6.85 3.11 -4.67
CA ARG A 173 -5.87 2.01 -4.76
C ARG A 173 -4.42 2.48 -4.71
N ASN A 174 -4.12 3.73 -5.02
CA ASN A 174 -2.78 4.31 -4.83
C ASN A 174 -2.35 4.36 -3.35
N ARG A 175 -3.31 4.29 -2.41
CA ARG A 175 -3.07 4.23 -0.96
C ARG A 175 -2.94 2.80 -0.43
N LEU A 176 -3.13 1.77 -1.25
CA LEU A 176 -3.14 0.36 -0.85
C LEU A 176 -1.88 0.00 -0.03
N MET A 177 -0.70 0.38 -0.51
CA MET A 177 0.56 0.10 0.19
C MET A 177 0.73 0.90 1.48
N ASP A 178 0.14 2.09 1.59
CA ASP A 178 0.18 2.88 2.83
C ASP A 178 -0.73 2.26 3.89
N ILE A 179 -1.92 1.84 3.49
CA ILE A 179 -2.94 1.20 4.35
C ILE A 179 -2.43 -0.15 4.88
N TYR A 180 -1.65 -0.88 4.10
CA TYR A 180 -0.99 -2.11 4.52
C TYR A 180 0.09 -1.89 5.61
N LYS A 181 0.74 -0.71 5.67
CA LYS A 181 1.81 -0.44 6.65
C LYS A 181 1.35 -0.39 8.10
N GLY A 182 0.08 -0.07 8.35
CA GLY A 182 -0.44 -0.06 9.72
C GLY A 182 -1.73 0.73 9.92
N GLU A 183 -2.26 0.59 11.14
CA GLU A 183 -3.56 1.14 11.53
C GLU A 183 -3.66 2.67 11.43
N ASP A 184 -2.57 3.38 11.75
CA ASP A 184 -2.54 4.85 11.68
C ASP A 184 -2.77 5.34 10.25
N SER A 185 -2.18 4.67 9.26
CA SER A 185 -2.37 4.99 7.84
C SER A 185 -3.79 4.67 7.38
N GLN A 186 -4.43 3.64 7.93
CA GLN A 186 -5.85 3.36 7.67
C GLN A 186 -6.76 4.46 8.19
N LEU A 187 -6.50 4.94 9.42
CA LEU A 187 -7.29 6.03 10.01
C LEU A 187 -7.13 7.32 9.22
N GLU A 188 -5.91 7.64 8.78
CA GLU A 188 -5.67 8.82 7.95
C GLU A 188 -6.35 8.69 6.58
N PHE A 189 -6.35 7.52 5.97
CA PHE A 189 -7.09 7.27 4.73
C PHE A 189 -8.61 7.49 4.90
N ILE A 190 -9.21 6.98 5.99
CA ILE A 190 -10.63 7.24 6.29
C ILE A 190 -10.90 8.74 6.46
N ARG A 191 -9.93 9.47 7.04
CA ARG A 191 -9.98 10.92 7.20
C ARG A 191 -9.97 11.65 5.85
N GLU A 192 -9.10 11.23 4.93
CA GLU A 192 -9.05 11.72 3.55
C GLU A 192 -10.39 11.49 2.83
N LEU A 193 -10.97 10.29 2.95
CA LEU A 193 -12.30 9.98 2.39
C LEU A 193 -13.39 10.88 2.98
N TYR A 194 -13.38 11.10 4.30
CA TYR A 194 -14.36 11.96 4.96
C TYR A 194 -14.28 13.41 4.46
N LEU A 195 -13.06 13.94 4.28
CA LEU A 195 -12.84 15.27 3.75
C LEU A 195 -13.24 15.39 2.28
N LEU A 196 -12.91 14.41 1.46
CA LEU A 196 -13.32 14.34 0.05
C LEU A 196 -14.85 14.40 -0.08
N LEU A 197 -15.57 13.62 0.74
CA LEU A 197 -17.03 13.64 0.75
C LEU A 197 -17.57 15.02 1.14
N ILE A 198 -16.99 15.70 2.12
CA ILE A 198 -17.41 17.07 2.48
C ILE A 198 -17.16 18.04 1.33
N GLU A 199 -15.99 17.95 0.68
CA GLU A 199 -15.65 18.83 -0.43
C GLU A 199 -16.63 18.67 -1.60
N GLU A 200 -16.91 17.43 -2.00
CA GLU A 200 -17.82 17.16 -3.12
C GLU A 200 -19.30 17.37 -2.76
N MET A 201 -19.71 17.13 -1.51
CA MET A 201 -21.10 17.19 -1.07
C MET A 201 -21.46 18.46 -0.27
N SER A 202 -20.53 19.38 -0.08
CA SER A 202 -20.73 20.62 0.71
C SER A 202 -22.00 21.36 0.28
N GLU A 203 -22.12 21.65 -1.01
CA GLU A 203 -23.23 22.44 -1.55
C GLU A 203 -24.60 21.75 -1.39
N PRO A 204 -24.80 20.49 -1.83
CA PRO A 204 -26.08 19.82 -1.66
C PRO A 204 -26.45 19.58 -0.18
N LEU A 205 -25.47 19.25 0.68
CA LEU A 205 -25.69 19.09 2.12
C LEU A 205 -26.11 20.41 2.76
N TYR A 206 -25.44 21.51 2.42
CA TYR A 206 -25.76 22.85 2.92
C TYR A 206 -27.16 23.29 2.49
N LYS A 207 -27.54 23.08 1.22
CA LYS A 207 -28.91 23.36 0.74
C LYS A 207 -29.96 22.52 1.48
N CYS A 208 -29.67 21.27 1.77
CA CYS A 208 -30.56 20.42 2.56
C CYS A 208 -30.71 20.98 3.99
N TYR A 209 -29.59 21.30 4.64
CA TYR A 209 -29.53 21.90 5.97
C TYR A 209 -30.35 23.18 6.09
N THR A 210 -30.10 24.17 5.22
CA THR A 210 -30.78 25.47 5.27
C THR A 210 -32.27 25.33 4.98
N LYS A 211 -32.63 24.70 3.85
CA LYS A 211 -34.03 24.55 3.42
C LYS A 211 -34.89 23.82 4.46
N ARG A 212 -34.37 22.75 5.08
CA ARG A 212 -35.10 21.98 6.09
C ARG A 212 -35.22 22.73 7.41
N SER A 213 -34.14 23.38 7.84
CA SER A 213 -34.15 24.20 9.05
C SER A 213 -35.13 25.36 8.90
N GLU A 214 -35.02 26.17 7.84
CA GLU A 214 -35.91 27.31 7.60
C GLU A 214 -37.38 26.91 7.51
N LYS A 215 -37.70 25.88 6.73
CA LYS A 215 -39.09 25.41 6.57
C LYS A 215 -39.66 24.90 7.90
N GLY A 216 -38.85 24.17 8.68
CA GLY A 216 -39.30 23.63 9.95
C GLY A 216 -39.46 24.71 11.02
N ILE A 217 -38.53 25.65 11.11
CA ILE A 217 -38.59 26.81 12.01
C ILE A 217 -39.81 27.67 11.68
N LYS A 218 -40.03 27.99 10.39
CA LYS A 218 -41.18 28.78 9.96
C LYS A 218 -42.49 28.14 10.39
N ARG A 219 -42.62 26.82 10.23
CA ARG A 219 -43.85 26.10 10.63
C ARG A 219 -44.03 26.02 12.15
N LEU A 220 -42.95 25.85 12.91
CA LEU A 220 -43.02 25.79 14.38
C LEU A 220 -43.25 27.15 15.02
N ASN A 221 -42.84 28.24 14.36
CA ASN A 221 -43.05 29.61 14.81
C ASN A 221 -44.37 30.22 14.34
N ASP A 222 -45.13 29.54 13.49
CA ASP A 222 -46.43 30.01 12.97
C ASP A 222 -47.57 29.28 13.68
N PHE A 223 -48.27 30.00 14.57
CA PHE A 223 -49.40 29.46 15.34
C PHE A 223 -50.52 28.94 14.44
N HIS A 224 -50.79 29.59 13.30
CA HIS A 224 -51.87 29.16 12.41
C HIS A 224 -51.56 27.81 11.75
N LEU A 225 -50.28 27.43 11.67
CA LEU A 225 -49.85 26.12 11.17
C LEU A 225 -49.79 25.05 12.27
N ARG A 226 -50.02 25.42 13.53
CA ARG A 226 -50.02 24.54 14.72
C ARG A 226 -51.42 24.42 15.29
N LYS A 227 -52.15 23.41 14.83
CA LYS A 227 -53.60 23.28 15.08
C LYS A 227 -53.93 23.14 16.56
N ALA A 228 -53.15 22.34 17.31
CA ALA A 228 -53.40 22.14 18.73
C ALA A 228 -53.06 23.40 19.53
N ALA A 229 -51.88 23.99 19.26
CA ALA A 229 -51.45 25.22 19.93
C ALA A 229 -52.45 26.37 19.73
N ASN A 230 -52.91 26.58 18.49
CA ASN A 230 -53.89 27.60 18.15
C ASN A 230 -55.26 27.35 18.82
N PHE A 231 -55.72 26.11 18.83
CA PHE A 231 -56.99 25.74 19.46
C PHE A 231 -56.98 26.06 20.96
N TYR A 232 -55.95 25.60 21.69
CA TYR A 232 -55.88 25.84 23.14
C TYR A 232 -55.72 27.32 23.45
N TYR A 233 -54.94 28.06 22.66
CA TYR A 233 -54.82 29.51 22.82
C TYR A 233 -56.16 30.25 22.67
N GLU A 234 -56.89 30.02 21.57
CA GLU A 234 -58.21 30.63 21.37
C GLU A 234 -59.23 30.18 22.44
N SER A 235 -59.09 28.94 22.94
CA SER A 235 -59.96 28.43 24.00
C SER A 235 -59.72 29.13 25.34
N ILE A 236 -58.46 29.40 25.73
CA ILE A 236 -58.15 30.19 26.95
C ILE A 236 -58.80 31.58 26.84
N LYS A 237 -58.68 32.21 25.68
CA LYS A 237 -59.26 33.53 25.43
C LYS A 237 -60.78 33.52 25.54
N GLN A 238 -61.45 32.50 25.00
CA GLN A 238 -62.89 32.34 25.13
C GLN A 238 -63.32 32.05 26.57
N GLU A 239 -62.55 31.25 27.31
CA GLU A 239 -62.83 30.95 28.72
C GLU A 239 -62.73 32.20 29.62
N LYS A 240 -61.90 33.18 29.25
CA LYS A 240 -61.89 34.51 29.88
C LYS A 240 -63.25 35.15 29.90
N ASP A 241 -63.84 35.27 28.72
CA ASP A 241 -65.12 35.93 28.54
C ASP A 241 -66.22 35.16 29.29
N ASN A 242 -66.12 33.83 29.31
CA ASN A 242 -67.05 32.96 30.04
C ASN A 242 -66.96 33.14 31.56
N VAL A 243 -65.77 33.06 32.17
CA VAL A 243 -65.60 33.24 33.63
C VAL A 243 -65.90 34.67 34.05
N GLU A 244 -65.52 35.65 33.24
CA GLU A 244 -65.84 37.06 33.49
C GLU A 244 -67.35 37.30 33.50
N ALA A 245 -68.10 36.65 32.59
CA ALA A 245 -69.56 36.69 32.59
C ALA A 245 -70.16 36.01 33.84
N ILE A 246 -69.65 34.84 34.24
CA ILE A 246 -70.05 34.16 35.47
C ILE A 246 -69.86 35.08 36.68
N ILE A 247 -68.72 35.78 36.78
CA ILE A 247 -68.47 36.70 37.88
C ILE A 247 -69.38 37.93 37.84
N LYS A 248 -69.45 38.61 36.70
CA LYS A 248 -70.22 39.87 36.60
C LYS A 248 -71.71 39.69 36.79
N ILE A 249 -72.26 38.54 36.36
CA ILE A 249 -73.70 38.30 36.34
C ILE A 249 -74.09 37.39 37.50
N GLN A 250 -73.55 36.19 37.56
CA GLN A 250 -74.06 35.14 38.44
C GLN A 250 -73.49 35.24 39.86
N VAL A 251 -72.20 35.54 40.03
CA VAL A 251 -71.59 35.75 41.36
C VAL A 251 -72.15 37.00 42.03
N ASN A 252 -72.27 38.11 41.29
CA ASN A 252 -72.88 39.33 41.84
C ASN A 252 -74.35 39.12 42.23
N ALA A 253 -75.14 38.43 41.40
CA ALA A 253 -76.53 38.11 41.73
C ALA A 253 -76.62 37.19 42.97
N LEU A 254 -75.69 36.24 43.12
CA LEU A 254 -75.62 35.37 44.29
C LEU A 254 -75.28 36.16 45.57
N GLU A 255 -74.36 37.13 45.48
CA GLU A 255 -74.00 38.00 46.61
C GLU A 255 -75.11 38.97 47.02
N GLU A 256 -75.88 39.48 46.05
CA GLU A 256 -77.06 40.30 46.33
C GLU A 256 -78.16 39.46 47.01
N GLU A 257 -78.40 38.23 46.54
CA GLU A 257 -79.35 37.32 47.16
C GLU A 257 -78.92 36.94 48.59
N MET A 258 -77.62 36.69 48.81
CA MET A 258 -77.05 36.44 50.15
C MET A 258 -77.21 37.61 51.12
N LYS A 259 -77.39 38.85 50.63
CA LYS A 259 -77.68 40.04 51.46
C LYS A 259 -79.17 40.19 51.76
N ILE A 260 -80.04 39.64 50.90
CA ILE A 260 -81.50 39.74 50.99
C ILE A 260 -82.08 38.62 51.87
N GLU A 261 -81.61 37.39 51.73
CA GLU A 261 -82.09 36.21 52.48
C GLU A 261 -81.22 35.90 53.72
N GLN A 262 -81.85 35.51 54.84
CA GLN A 262 -81.18 35.10 56.08
C GLN A 262 -80.84 33.59 56.06
N TYR A 263 -79.79 33.22 55.31
CA TYR A 263 -79.26 31.86 55.28
C TYR A 263 -78.64 31.43 56.63
N GLU A 264 -78.63 30.12 56.90
CA GLU A 264 -77.95 29.57 58.09
C GLU A 264 -76.42 29.70 57.96
N SER A 265 -75.69 29.82 59.08
CA SER A 265 -74.24 30.09 59.04
C SER A 265 -73.44 29.01 58.30
N SER A 266 -73.90 27.75 58.35
CA SER A 266 -73.31 26.63 57.61
C SER A 266 -73.52 26.74 56.10
N GLU A 267 -74.70 27.19 55.65
CA GLU A 267 -75.02 27.44 54.24
C GLU A 267 -74.20 28.60 53.68
N GLN A 268 -74.14 29.71 54.42
CA GLN A 268 -73.33 30.86 54.02
C GLN A 268 -71.86 30.50 53.86
N GLN A 269 -71.32 29.64 54.74
CA GLN A 269 -69.94 29.20 54.66
C GLN A 269 -69.67 28.39 53.38
N ILE A 270 -70.54 27.44 53.03
CA ILE A 270 -70.42 26.64 51.81
C ILE A 270 -70.52 27.52 50.56
N ILE A 271 -71.48 28.45 50.52
CA ILE A 271 -71.65 29.36 49.38
C ILE A 271 -70.43 30.27 49.23
N GLN A 272 -69.86 30.77 50.34
CA GLN A 272 -68.63 31.57 50.32
C GLN A 272 -67.41 30.77 49.86
N GLU A 273 -67.29 29.49 50.23
CA GLU A 273 -66.24 28.60 49.75
C GLU A 273 -66.34 28.36 48.22
N ILE A 274 -67.55 28.14 47.71
CA ILE A 274 -67.80 27.99 46.26
C ILE A 274 -67.47 29.30 45.52
N LEU A 275 -67.96 30.44 46.02
CA LEU A 275 -67.63 31.77 45.48
C LEU A 275 -66.13 32.04 45.50
N HIS A 276 -65.43 31.62 46.55
CA HIS A 276 -63.99 31.74 46.63
C HIS A 276 -63.30 30.94 45.54
N THR A 277 -63.70 29.68 45.29
CA THR A 277 -63.11 28.87 44.20
C THR A 277 -63.36 29.43 42.80
N ILE A 278 -64.51 30.05 42.56
CA ILE A 278 -64.82 30.74 41.28
C ILE A 278 -63.96 32.00 41.12
N ARG A 279 -63.78 32.77 42.21
CA ARG A 279 -62.91 33.96 42.21
C ARG A 279 -61.44 33.58 42.06
N GLU A 280 -60.99 32.50 42.69
CA GLU A 280 -59.67 31.92 42.49
C GLU A 280 -59.49 31.56 41.01
N ALA A 281 -60.45 30.85 40.40
CA ALA A 281 -60.40 30.51 38.97
C ALA A 281 -60.25 31.76 38.09
N TYR A 282 -61.00 32.82 38.36
CA TYR A 282 -60.90 34.08 37.60
C TYR A 282 -59.61 34.86 37.85
N GLN A 283 -59.13 34.93 39.09
CA GLN A 283 -57.87 35.59 39.43
C GLN A 283 -56.68 34.88 38.78
N HIS A 284 -56.69 33.53 38.82
CA HIS A 284 -55.72 32.70 38.13
C HIS A 284 -55.80 32.94 36.62
N LEU A 285 -56.98 32.86 36.02
CA LEU A 285 -57.17 33.04 34.59
C LEU A 285 -56.78 34.45 34.10
N GLY A 286 -57.10 35.49 34.88
CA GLY A 286 -56.69 36.86 34.57
C GLY A 286 -55.18 37.03 34.52
N LYS A 287 -54.47 36.48 35.51
CA LYS A 287 -53.01 36.49 35.56
C LYS A 287 -52.38 35.67 34.43
N GLU A 288 -52.91 34.49 34.15
CA GLU A 288 -52.40 33.59 33.10
C GLU A 288 -52.62 34.18 31.70
N ILE A 289 -53.72 34.89 31.48
CA ILE A 289 -53.99 35.56 30.21
C ILE A 289 -53.12 36.80 30.03
N GLU A 290 -52.91 37.60 31.07
CA GLU A 290 -51.94 38.70 31.02
C GLU A 290 -50.53 38.16 30.72
N GLU A 291 -50.12 37.10 31.40
CA GLU A 291 -48.85 36.41 31.14
C GLU A 291 -48.77 35.87 29.71
N LEU A 292 -49.84 35.30 29.15
CA LEU A 292 -49.90 34.84 27.76
C LEU A 292 -49.88 36.00 26.77
N GLU A 293 -50.68 37.05 26.96
CA GLU A 293 -50.74 38.21 26.05
C GLU A 293 -49.41 38.99 26.02
N ASP A 294 -48.77 39.18 27.16
CA ASP A 294 -47.44 39.78 27.23
C ASP A 294 -46.39 38.85 26.60
N PHE A 295 -46.52 37.53 26.80
CA PHE A 295 -45.73 36.53 26.11
C PHE A 295 -45.82 36.63 24.58
N PHE A 296 -47.01 36.77 23.99
CA PHE A 296 -47.15 36.92 22.54
C PHE A 296 -46.51 38.19 22.02
N LYS A 297 -46.70 39.30 22.74
CA LYS A 297 -46.07 40.59 22.40
C LYS A 297 -44.54 40.52 22.48
N GLU A 298 -43.99 39.74 23.43
CA GLU A 298 -42.54 39.49 23.52
C GLU A 298 -42.04 38.57 22.40
N ALA A 299 -42.74 37.49 22.08
CA ALA A 299 -42.37 36.55 21.03
C ALA A 299 -42.39 37.15 19.61
N GLU A 300 -43.27 38.12 19.36
CA GLU A 300 -43.30 38.93 18.12
C GLU A 300 -42.12 39.90 18.03
N LYS A 301 -41.69 40.48 19.16
CA LYS A 301 -40.59 41.45 19.23
C LYS A 301 -39.20 40.82 19.23
N GLU A 302 -39.04 39.61 19.77
CA GLU A 302 -37.77 38.90 19.71
C GLU A 302 -37.45 38.48 18.26
N PRO A 303 -36.30 38.84 17.67
CA PRO A 303 -35.87 38.22 16.42
C PRO A 303 -35.67 36.71 16.61
N ASN A 304 -35.83 35.91 15.56
CA ASN A 304 -35.52 34.47 15.64
C ASN A 304 -34.08 34.31 16.18
N LYS A 305 -33.91 33.68 17.35
CA LYS A 305 -32.59 33.40 17.94
C LYS A 305 -31.76 32.39 17.12
N ILE A 306 -32.37 31.73 16.14
CA ILE A 306 -31.71 30.73 15.30
C ILE A 306 -30.87 31.43 14.24
N ILE A 307 -29.58 31.50 14.49
CA ILE A 307 -28.58 31.85 13.47
C ILE A 307 -28.18 30.54 12.80
N LEU A 308 -28.72 30.31 11.59
CA LEU A 308 -28.24 29.23 10.74
C LEU A 308 -26.77 29.49 10.42
N LEU A 309 -25.97 28.43 10.45
CA LEU A 309 -24.58 28.54 10.01
C LEU A 309 -24.55 28.99 8.56
N ASP A 310 -23.64 29.89 8.22
CA ASP A 310 -23.30 30.14 6.83
C ASP A 310 -22.59 28.91 6.24
N LYS A 311 -22.32 28.93 4.93
CA LYS A 311 -21.75 27.78 4.23
C LYS A 311 -20.40 27.38 4.83
N GLU A 312 -19.54 28.35 5.11
CA GLU A 312 -18.21 28.11 5.68
C GLU A 312 -18.30 27.56 7.11
N GLY A 313 -19.16 28.14 7.95
CA GLY A 313 -19.41 27.65 9.31
C GLY A 313 -19.99 26.23 9.33
N PHE A 314 -20.87 25.89 8.37
CA PHE A 314 -21.43 24.55 8.23
C PHE A 314 -20.38 23.52 7.80
N GLU A 315 -19.53 23.86 6.82
CA GLU A 315 -18.41 23.00 6.44
C GLU A 315 -17.44 22.79 7.61
N ASN A 316 -17.09 23.85 8.33
CA ASN A 316 -16.22 23.78 9.50
C ASN A 316 -16.83 22.92 10.61
N TYR A 317 -18.15 23.00 10.81
CA TYR A 317 -18.87 22.12 11.72
C TYR A 317 -18.68 20.64 11.35
N LEU A 318 -18.83 20.27 10.08
CA LEU A 318 -18.64 18.90 9.62
C LEU A 318 -17.16 18.45 9.68
N LYS A 319 -16.23 19.32 9.26
CA LYS A 319 -14.78 19.05 9.22
C LYS A 319 -14.20 18.90 10.62
N PHE A 320 -14.48 19.82 11.54
CA PHE A 320 -13.81 19.83 12.85
C PHE A 320 -14.58 19.07 13.92
N GLN A 321 -15.89 19.27 14.03
CA GLN A 321 -16.68 18.59 15.06
C GLN A 321 -17.14 17.21 14.59
N GLY A 322 -17.60 17.11 13.34
CA GLY A 322 -18.03 15.85 12.76
C GLY A 322 -16.89 14.83 12.66
N MET A 323 -15.89 15.13 11.83
CA MET A 323 -14.78 14.20 11.57
C MET A 323 -14.05 13.77 12.84
N ARG A 324 -13.75 14.70 13.75
CA ARG A 324 -13.04 14.37 15.01
C ARG A 324 -13.80 13.36 15.85
N LEU A 325 -15.12 13.50 15.95
CA LEU A 325 -15.97 12.55 16.69
C LEU A 325 -16.05 11.20 15.98
N TYR A 326 -16.12 11.19 14.64
CA TYR A 326 -16.15 9.96 13.86
C TYR A 326 -14.86 9.14 14.01
N ILE A 327 -13.70 9.79 13.81
CA ILE A 327 -12.40 9.14 13.97
C ILE A 327 -12.20 8.65 15.40
N ASN A 328 -12.63 9.42 16.40
CA ASN A 328 -12.60 8.96 17.79
C ASN A 328 -13.52 7.74 18.02
N ASP A 329 -14.71 7.70 17.44
CA ASP A 329 -15.62 6.54 17.54
C ASP A 329 -15.00 5.28 16.92
N ILE A 330 -14.42 5.37 15.72
CA ILE A 330 -13.67 4.27 15.10
C ILE A 330 -12.53 3.80 16.02
N THR A 331 -11.77 4.75 16.58
CA THR A 331 -10.63 4.46 17.45
C THR A 331 -11.09 3.73 18.73
N VAL A 332 -12.20 4.16 19.34
CA VAL A 332 -12.78 3.53 20.53
C VAL A 332 -13.31 2.12 20.21
N ARG A 333 -14.04 1.95 19.09
CA ARG A 333 -14.53 0.62 18.67
C ARG A 333 -13.40 -0.38 18.45
N LYS A 334 -12.31 0.05 17.80
CA LYS A 334 -11.10 -0.76 17.62
C LYS A 334 -10.46 -1.15 18.96
N LYS A 335 -10.30 -0.18 19.89
CA LYS A 335 -9.77 -0.46 21.25
C LYS A 335 -10.61 -1.47 22.02
N LEU A 336 -11.92 -1.46 21.83
CA LEU A 336 -12.85 -2.39 22.47
C LEU A 336 -12.93 -3.76 21.77
N ARG A 337 -12.15 -3.99 20.69
CA ARG A 337 -12.18 -5.21 19.86
C ARG A 337 -13.58 -5.59 19.41
N LEU A 338 -14.45 -4.60 19.23
CA LEU A 338 -15.74 -4.83 18.60
C LEU A 338 -15.43 -5.23 17.15
N LYS A 339 -15.92 -6.39 16.71
CA LYS A 339 -15.74 -6.87 15.34
C LYS A 339 -16.30 -5.82 14.37
N THR A 340 -15.43 -4.98 13.83
CA THR A 340 -15.63 -4.28 12.57
C THR A 340 -14.96 -5.16 11.53
N GLU A 341 -15.71 -5.70 10.57
CA GLU A 341 -15.26 -6.70 9.59
C GLU A 341 -14.20 -6.20 8.59
N GLU A 342 -13.58 -5.05 8.81
CA GLU A 342 -12.76 -4.34 7.84
C GLU A 342 -11.58 -3.71 8.58
N PRO A 343 -10.37 -4.29 8.50
CA PRO A 343 -9.59 -4.49 7.26
C PRO A 343 -8.86 -5.86 7.19
N LEU A 344 -9.39 -6.90 7.82
CA LEU A 344 -8.67 -8.19 7.93
C LEU A 344 -8.52 -8.89 6.58
N GLU A 345 -9.58 -8.94 5.78
CA GLU A 345 -9.59 -9.68 4.52
C GLU A 345 -8.65 -9.08 3.46
N PHE A 346 -8.55 -7.75 3.37
CA PHE A 346 -7.57 -7.11 2.50
C PHE A 346 -6.12 -7.47 2.89
N ILE A 347 -5.80 -7.41 4.18
CA ILE A 347 -4.46 -7.72 4.69
C ILE A 347 -4.13 -9.20 4.45
N ASP A 348 -5.07 -10.10 4.72
CA ASP A 348 -4.90 -11.53 4.50
C ASP A 348 -4.70 -11.86 3.02
N ASN A 349 -5.48 -11.26 2.12
CA ASN A 349 -5.31 -11.42 0.67
C ASN A 349 -3.98 -10.84 0.17
N PHE A 350 -3.53 -9.69 0.72
CA PHE A 350 -2.22 -9.11 0.37
C PHE A 350 -1.06 -10.01 0.85
N ASN A 351 -1.21 -10.66 2.01
CA ASN A 351 -0.26 -11.64 2.51
C ASN A 351 -0.20 -12.88 1.59
N ASP A 352 -1.35 -13.43 1.16
CA ASP A 352 -1.42 -14.53 0.19
C ASP A 352 -0.74 -14.15 -1.14
N PHE A 353 -0.97 -12.92 -1.63
CA PHE A 353 -0.26 -12.40 -2.80
C PHE A 353 1.25 -12.37 -2.59
N THR A 354 1.73 -11.90 -1.43
CA THR A 354 3.16 -11.80 -1.12
C THR A 354 3.80 -13.18 -1.02
N GLU A 355 3.11 -14.16 -0.43
CA GLU A 355 3.56 -15.55 -0.37
C GLU A 355 3.68 -16.17 -1.76
N LYS A 356 2.66 -15.96 -2.61
CA LYS A 356 2.68 -16.42 -4.00
C LYS A 356 3.75 -15.75 -4.84
N TRP A 357 4.06 -14.48 -4.57
CA TRP A 357 5.19 -13.79 -5.19
C TRP A 357 6.51 -14.48 -4.83
N GLY A 358 6.72 -14.76 -3.54
CA GLY A 358 7.89 -15.51 -3.07
C GLY A 358 8.02 -16.89 -3.72
N SER A 359 6.91 -17.61 -3.84
CA SER A 359 6.86 -18.93 -4.50
C SER A 359 7.19 -18.86 -6.00
N LEU A 360 6.76 -17.81 -6.70
CA LEU A 360 7.12 -17.56 -8.09
C LEU A 360 8.61 -17.19 -8.23
N LYS A 361 9.11 -16.31 -7.34
CA LYS A 361 10.52 -15.89 -7.25
C LYS A 361 11.46 -17.09 -7.15
N GLU A 362 11.18 -18.01 -6.22
CA GLU A 362 11.99 -19.22 -6.03
C GLU A 362 12.04 -20.10 -7.28
N GLU A 363 10.90 -20.25 -7.97
CA GLU A 363 10.82 -21.08 -9.18
C GLU A 363 11.58 -20.44 -10.36
N LEU A 364 11.46 -19.13 -10.51
CA LEU A 364 12.20 -18.37 -11.53
C LEU A 364 13.72 -18.44 -11.29
N LEU A 365 14.16 -18.29 -10.04
CA LEU A 365 15.59 -18.40 -9.69
C LEU A 365 16.17 -19.76 -10.08
N LYS A 366 15.45 -20.86 -9.79
CA LYS A 366 15.88 -22.21 -10.18
C LYS A 366 16.10 -22.31 -11.69
N ILE A 367 15.13 -21.85 -12.48
CA ILE A 367 15.20 -21.90 -13.95
C ILE A 367 16.31 -21.00 -14.49
N TYR A 368 16.55 -19.85 -13.85
CA TYR A 368 17.63 -18.95 -14.24
C TYR A 368 18.99 -19.58 -13.95
N ILE A 369 19.17 -20.22 -12.80
CA ILE A 369 20.40 -20.97 -12.44
C ILE A 369 20.61 -22.14 -13.39
N GLU A 370 19.56 -22.92 -13.70
CA GLU A 370 19.64 -24.05 -14.64
C GLU A 370 20.08 -23.61 -16.03
N LYS A 371 19.53 -22.50 -16.55
CA LYS A 371 19.92 -21.95 -17.85
C LYS A 371 21.31 -21.34 -17.86
N PHE A 372 21.68 -20.66 -16.78
CA PHE A 372 23.02 -20.08 -16.64
C PHE A 372 24.11 -21.17 -16.52
N ASN A 373 23.77 -22.30 -15.86
CA ASN A 373 24.61 -23.48 -15.67
C ASN A 373 26.03 -23.15 -15.17
N PRO A 374 26.16 -22.68 -13.91
CA PRO A 374 27.44 -22.26 -13.36
C PRO A 374 28.48 -23.41 -13.33
N GLY A 375 28.02 -24.66 -13.21
CA GLY A 375 28.88 -25.84 -13.24
C GLY A 375 29.53 -26.07 -14.60
N ALA A 376 28.78 -25.91 -15.69
CA ALA A 376 29.35 -26.01 -17.05
C ALA A 376 30.36 -24.90 -17.33
N LEU A 377 30.08 -23.67 -16.87
CA LEU A 377 31.01 -22.53 -17.01
C LEU A 377 32.29 -22.72 -16.21
N LEU A 378 32.19 -23.20 -14.97
CA LEU A 378 33.35 -23.56 -14.15
C LEU A 378 34.21 -24.59 -14.87
N LYS A 379 33.59 -25.65 -15.38
CA LYS A 379 34.27 -26.71 -16.11
C LYS A 379 34.99 -26.17 -17.36
N GLU A 380 34.30 -25.38 -18.18
CA GLU A 380 34.89 -24.74 -19.37
C GLU A 380 36.13 -23.90 -19.03
N ILE A 381 36.04 -23.05 -18.00
CA ILE A 381 37.13 -22.14 -17.60
C ILE A 381 38.35 -22.93 -17.09
N VAL A 382 38.10 -23.95 -16.28
CA VAL A 382 39.16 -24.75 -15.65
C VAL A 382 39.81 -25.70 -16.66
N GLU A 383 39.04 -26.33 -17.56
CA GLU A 383 39.56 -27.18 -18.64
C GLU A 383 40.53 -26.41 -19.55
N ASN A 384 40.22 -25.15 -19.88
CA ASN A 384 41.12 -24.30 -20.66
C ASN A 384 42.50 -24.09 -20.01
N LEU A 385 42.57 -24.04 -18.67
CA LEU A 385 43.84 -23.94 -17.95
C LEU A 385 44.60 -25.27 -17.96
N TYR A 386 43.88 -26.39 -17.82
CA TYR A 386 44.46 -27.74 -17.81
C TYR A 386 45.06 -28.16 -19.16
N ILE A 387 44.44 -27.77 -20.29
CA ILE A 387 44.99 -28.02 -21.64
C ILE A 387 46.44 -27.55 -21.74
N ASN A 388 46.76 -26.37 -21.21
CA ASN A 388 48.12 -25.83 -21.26
C ASN A 388 49.09 -26.50 -20.29
N LYS A 389 48.57 -27.06 -19.18
CA LYS A 389 49.36 -27.88 -18.26
C LYS A 389 49.72 -29.22 -18.92
N GLU A 390 48.77 -29.86 -19.60
CA GLU A 390 48.97 -31.11 -20.33
C GLU A 390 50.08 -30.99 -21.39
N ALA A 391 50.12 -29.87 -22.11
CA ALA A 391 51.21 -29.59 -23.05
C ALA A 391 52.58 -29.60 -22.35
N GLY A 392 52.71 -28.96 -21.19
CA GLY A 392 53.93 -28.97 -20.40
C GLY A 392 54.31 -30.35 -19.88
N GLU A 393 53.34 -31.15 -19.43
CA GLU A 393 53.56 -32.54 -18.99
C GLU A 393 54.09 -33.42 -20.13
N ARG A 394 53.49 -33.33 -21.33
CA ARG A 394 53.95 -34.07 -22.51
C ARG A 394 55.36 -33.65 -22.96
N ILE A 395 55.70 -32.37 -22.84
CA ILE A 395 57.07 -31.88 -23.10
C ILE A 395 58.08 -32.52 -22.14
N VAL A 396 57.74 -32.55 -20.84
CA VAL A 396 58.57 -33.22 -19.83
C VAL A 396 58.74 -34.70 -20.13
N ASP A 397 57.67 -35.38 -20.56
CA ASP A 397 57.72 -36.80 -20.94
C ASP A 397 58.65 -37.04 -22.14
N PHE A 398 58.62 -36.17 -23.16
CA PHE A 398 59.54 -36.26 -24.29
C PHE A 398 61.01 -36.05 -23.88
N PHE A 399 61.29 -35.10 -22.99
CA PHE A 399 62.64 -34.94 -22.45
C PHE A 399 63.09 -36.14 -21.61
N LEU A 400 62.20 -36.74 -20.82
CA LEU A 400 62.50 -37.95 -20.05
C LEU A 400 62.75 -39.16 -20.95
N GLU A 401 61.96 -39.33 -22.01
CA GLU A 401 62.16 -40.37 -23.02
C GLU A 401 63.55 -40.23 -23.66
N PHE A 402 63.91 -39.00 -24.05
CA PHE A 402 65.24 -38.70 -24.60
C PHE A 402 66.36 -39.04 -23.61
N ASN A 403 66.26 -38.60 -22.34
CA ASN A 403 67.27 -38.88 -21.32
C ASN A 403 67.42 -40.37 -21.01
N LYS A 404 66.34 -41.16 -21.04
CA LYS A 404 66.43 -42.63 -20.85
C LYS A 404 67.18 -43.32 -21.98
N ASN A 405 67.02 -42.83 -23.20
CA ASN A 405 67.72 -43.37 -24.36
C ASN A 405 69.22 -43.01 -24.36
N GLN A 406 69.70 -42.17 -23.44
CA GLN A 406 71.12 -41.86 -23.33
C GLN A 406 72.00 -43.01 -22.87
N GLU A 407 71.43 -44.03 -22.21
CA GLU A 407 72.20 -45.23 -21.86
C GLU A 407 72.76 -45.97 -23.08
N LEU A 408 72.21 -45.72 -24.28
CA LEU A 408 72.69 -46.25 -25.57
C LEU A 408 73.99 -45.61 -26.05
N TYR A 409 74.44 -44.52 -25.42
CA TYR A 409 75.62 -43.74 -25.84
C TYR A 409 76.75 -43.78 -24.80
N LYS A 410 76.70 -44.71 -23.84
CA LYS A 410 77.77 -44.94 -22.85
C LYS A 410 79.08 -45.48 -23.45
N ASP A 411 79.06 -45.95 -24.70
CA ASP A 411 80.22 -46.49 -25.42
C ASP A 411 81.06 -45.40 -26.12
N ILE A 412 80.72 -44.12 -25.95
CA ILE A 412 81.52 -42.99 -26.44
C ILE A 412 82.82 -42.89 -25.63
N PRO A 413 84.01 -42.78 -26.26
CA PRO A 413 85.27 -42.64 -25.54
C PRO A 413 85.28 -41.39 -24.64
N GLU A 414 85.66 -41.54 -23.37
CA GLU A 414 85.76 -40.43 -22.40
C GLU A 414 86.72 -39.31 -22.85
N GLU A 415 87.68 -39.61 -23.73
CA GLU A 415 88.68 -38.66 -24.23
C GLU A 415 88.31 -37.95 -25.55
N ALA A 416 87.12 -38.19 -26.12
CA ALA A 416 86.73 -37.56 -27.37
C ALA A 416 86.35 -36.08 -27.22
N GLU A 417 86.67 -35.26 -28.23
CA GLU A 417 86.48 -33.79 -28.21
C GLU A 417 85.01 -33.37 -28.06
N TYR A 418 84.07 -34.22 -28.47
CA TYR A 418 82.63 -33.98 -28.45
C TYR A 418 81.91 -34.54 -27.20
N THR A 419 82.58 -35.35 -26.37
CA THR A 419 82.00 -35.92 -25.13
C THR A 419 81.50 -34.83 -24.17
N PRO A 420 82.24 -33.73 -23.90
CA PRO A 420 81.75 -32.64 -23.04
C PRO A 420 80.52 -31.91 -23.60
N ILE A 421 80.34 -31.89 -24.93
CA ILE A 421 79.17 -31.27 -25.58
C ILE A 421 77.93 -32.15 -25.37
N ILE A 422 78.08 -33.48 -25.51
CA ILE A 422 76.99 -34.45 -25.30
C ILE A 422 76.57 -34.46 -23.83
N GLU A 423 77.53 -34.50 -22.90
CA GLU A 423 77.27 -34.40 -21.45
C GLU A 423 76.58 -33.07 -21.09
N GLY A 424 77.07 -31.95 -21.64
CA GLY A 424 76.45 -30.63 -21.41
C GLY A 424 75.02 -30.53 -21.94
N ILE A 425 74.71 -31.15 -23.09
CA ILE A 425 73.33 -31.23 -23.61
C ILE A 425 72.45 -32.06 -22.67
N SER A 426 72.94 -33.21 -22.20
CA SER A 426 72.25 -34.07 -21.24
C SER A 426 71.93 -33.36 -19.92
N GLU A 427 72.95 -32.71 -19.34
CA GLU A 427 72.80 -31.95 -18.11
C GLU A 427 71.78 -30.83 -18.31
N THR A 428 71.85 -30.12 -19.44
CA THR A 428 70.91 -29.03 -19.72
C THR A 428 69.48 -29.56 -19.86
N ILE A 429 69.24 -30.65 -20.58
CA ILE A 429 67.90 -31.27 -20.70
C ILE A 429 67.39 -31.75 -19.32
N SER A 430 68.29 -32.28 -18.48
CA SER A 430 67.96 -32.66 -17.10
C SER A 430 67.51 -31.45 -16.27
N ILE A 431 68.22 -30.32 -16.38
CA ILE A 431 67.82 -29.04 -15.76
C ILE A 431 66.48 -28.56 -16.31
N LYS A 432 66.20 -28.71 -17.62
CA LYS A 432 64.89 -28.37 -18.21
C LYS A 432 63.76 -29.21 -17.63
N ILE A 433 63.97 -30.50 -17.43
CA ILE A 433 62.98 -31.39 -16.79
C ILE A 433 62.66 -30.92 -15.38
N GLU A 434 63.68 -30.62 -14.57
CA GLU A 434 63.50 -30.14 -13.19
C GLU A 434 62.75 -28.79 -13.18
N SER A 435 63.21 -27.80 -13.96
CA SER A 435 62.58 -26.48 -14.06
C SER A 435 61.11 -26.56 -14.51
N LEU A 436 60.81 -27.37 -15.52
CA LEU A 436 59.43 -27.55 -16.01
C LEU A 436 58.55 -28.27 -14.98
N ARG A 437 59.07 -29.27 -14.25
CA ARG A 437 58.33 -29.94 -13.18
C ARG A 437 57.98 -28.99 -12.04
N GLU A 438 58.93 -28.21 -11.55
CA GLU A 438 58.68 -27.20 -10.51
C GLU A 438 57.63 -26.17 -11.00
N SER A 439 57.75 -25.74 -12.25
CA SER A 439 56.81 -24.80 -12.87
C SER A 439 55.40 -25.39 -13.03
N LEU A 440 55.29 -26.68 -13.37
CA LEU A 440 54.02 -27.41 -13.48
C LEU A 440 53.34 -27.58 -12.11
N GLU A 441 54.09 -27.87 -11.05
CA GLU A 441 53.56 -27.94 -9.68
C GLU A 441 53.03 -26.58 -9.22
N LEU A 442 53.79 -25.50 -9.47
CA LEU A 442 53.36 -24.13 -9.17
C LEU A 442 52.10 -23.75 -9.96
N TYR A 443 52.05 -24.13 -11.24
CA TYR A 443 50.89 -23.86 -12.08
C TYR A 443 49.66 -24.68 -11.64
N GLN A 444 49.82 -25.93 -11.23
CA GLN A 444 48.74 -26.74 -10.64
C GLN A 444 48.16 -26.07 -9.39
N SER A 445 49.02 -25.58 -8.49
CA SER A 445 48.58 -24.83 -7.31
C SER A 445 47.81 -23.57 -7.72
N THR A 446 48.27 -22.87 -8.76
CA THR A 446 47.59 -21.69 -9.32
C THR A 446 46.22 -22.03 -9.89
N ILE A 447 46.08 -23.15 -10.61
CA ILE A 447 44.81 -23.65 -11.14
C ILE A 447 43.85 -23.96 -9.99
N ASN A 448 44.29 -24.71 -8.98
CA ASN A 448 43.46 -25.09 -7.83
C ASN A 448 42.93 -23.86 -7.07
N GLN A 449 43.81 -22.90 -6.79
CA GLN A 449 43.42 -21.64 -6.14
C GLN A 449 42.42 -20.84 -6.97
N PHE A 450 42.61 -20.82 -8.29
CA PHE A 450 41.71 -20.12 -9.19
C PHE A 450 40.36 -20.83 -9.31
N GLU A 451 40.33 -22.16 -9.37
CA GLU A 451 39.10 -22.95 -9.36
C GLU A 451 38.26 -22.66 -8.11
N GLU A 452 38.88 -22.58 -6.92
CA GLU A 452 38.16 -22.17 -5.70
C GLU A 452 37.60 -20.75 -5.79
N TYR A 453 38.35 -19.82 -6.37
CA TYR A 453 37.86 -18.46 -6.59
C TYR A 453 36.66 -18.44 -7.54
N VAL A 454 36.71 -19.16 -8.66
CA VAL A 454 35.58 -19.25 -9.61
C VAL A 454 34.37 -19.90 -8.94
N LYS A 455 34.56 -20.96 -8.15
CA LYS A 455 33.49 -21.59 -7.37
C LYS A 455 32.78 -20.60 -6.44
N LYS A 456 33.53 -19.72 -5.77
CA LYS A 456 32.97 -18.67 -4.90
C LYS A 456 32.22 -17.59 -5.67
N GLU A 457 32.75 -17.15 -6.80
CA GLU A 457 32.11 -16.10 -7.63
C GLU A 457 30.85 -16.60 -8.36
N LEU A 458 30.80 -17.88 -8.71
CA LEU A 458 29.66 -18.53 -9.36
C LEU A 458 28.75 -19.29 -8.36
N ASP A 459 28.93 -19.06 -7.07
CA ASP A 459 28.13 -19.69 -6.02
C ASP A 459 26.64 -19.30 -6.16
N PRO A 460 25.68 -20.24 -6.00
CA PRO A 460 24.25 -19.95 -6.07
C PRO A 460 23.81 -18.78 -5.19
N ILE A 461 24.41 -18.59 -4.02
CA ILE A 461 24.09 -17.48 -3.09
C ILE A 461 24.46 -16.12 -3.71
N VAL A 462 25.56 -16.06 -4.47
CA VAL A 462 25.96 -14.82 -5.16
C VAL A 462 24.99 -14.51 -6.29
N ILE A 463 24.56 -15.53 -7.03
CA ILE A 463 23.58 -15.40 -8.12
C ILE A 463 22.23 -14.96 -7.55
N GLU A 464 21.78 -15.57 -6.45
CA GLU A 464 20.56 -15.21 -5.74
C GLU A 464 20.56 -13.73 -5.35
N LYS A 465 21.64 -13.22 -4.75
CA LYS A 465 21.74 -11.78 -4.41
C LYS A 465 21.63 -10.83 -5.59
N GLU A 466 22.12 -11.20 -6.77
CA GLU A 466 21.95 -10.38 -7.98
C GLU A 466 20.52 -10.45 -8.51
N TYR A 467 19.88 -11.63 -8.40
CA TYR A 467 18.50 -11.84 -8.75
C TYR A 467 17.54 -11.07 -7.82
N GLU A 468 17.79 -11.04 -6.51
CA GLU A 468 16.97 -10.31 -5.54
C GLU A 468 16.82 -8.82 -5.85
N LYS A 469 17.88 -8.19 -6.39
CA LYS A 469 17.82 -6.78 -6.82
C LYS A 469 16.83 -6.60 -7.97
N ILE A 470 16.83 -7.54 -8.92
CA ILE A 470 15.96 -7.52 -10.10
C ILE A 470 14.51 -7.83 -9.69
N ASP A 471 14.32 -8.85 -8.85
CA ASP A 471 13.02 -9.22 -8.29
C ASP A 471 12.36 -8.04 -7.56
N LEU A 472 13.12 -7.32 -6.72
CA LEU A 472 12.62 -6.14 -6.02
C LEU A 472 12.17 -5.03 -6.97
N GLU A 473 12.91 -4.80 -8.06
CA GLU A 473 12.53 -3.83 -9.11
C GLU A 473 11.22 -4.23 -9.80
N ILE A 474 11.10 -5.50 -10.18
CA ILE A 474 9.90 -6.05 -10.83
C ILE A 474 8.70 -6.02 -9.88
N TYR A 475 8.88 -6.41 -8.62
CA TYR A 475 7.86 -6.37 -7.58
C TYR A 475 7.30 -4.96 -7.42
N ASN A 476 8.17 -3.96 -7.23
CA ASN A 476 7.77 -2.57 -7.05
C ASN A 476 7.00 -2.02 -8.25
N LYS A 477 7.39 -2.38 -9.48
CA LYS A 477 6.64 -2.03 -10.68
C LYS A 477 5.29 -2.76 -10.73
N PHE A 478 5.24 -4.04 -10.35
CA PHE A 478 4.01 -4.83 -10.31
C PHE A 478 2.98 -4.19 -9.38
N ILE A 479 3.38 -3.74 -8.20
CA ILE A 479 2.49 -3.08 -7.22
C ILE A 479 2.31 -1.57 -7.48
N SER A 480 2.78 -1.04 -8.62
CA SER A 480 2.62 0.37 -8.98
C SER A 480 1.45 0.60 -9.95
N LYS A 481 0.78 1.75 -9.77
CA LYS A 481 -0.32 2.34 -10.56
C LYS A 481 -1.56 1.46 -10.77
N TYR A 482 -2.73 2.04 -10.44
CA TYR A 482 -4.03 1.37 -10.51
C TYR A 482 -5.12 2.30 -11.06
N ASP A 483 -4.87 2.95 -12.18
CA ASP A 483 -5.74 3.98 -12.76
C ASP A 483 -6.89 3.44 -13.64
N THR A 484 -7.10 2.12 -13.65
CA THR A 484 -8.08 1.44 -14.49
C THR A 484 -8.93 0.42 -13.72
N PRO A 485 -10.07 -0.03 -14.27
CA PRO A 485 -10.86 -1.13 -13.70
C PRO A 485 -10.04 -2.41 -13.43
N ILE A 486 -10.47 -3.23 -12.46
CA ILE A 486 -9.72 -4.42 -12.03
C ILE A 486 -9.39 -5.34 -13.22
N GLU A 487 -10.37 -5.64 -14.08
CA GLU A 487 -10.16 -6.57 -15.21
C GLU A 487 -9.11 -6.05 -16.22
N ASP A 488 -9.06 -4.73 -16.43
CA ASP A 488 -8.04 -4.10 -17.27
C ASP A 488 -6.66 -4.19 -16.61
N VAL A 489 -6.60 -3.95 -15.29
CA VAL A 489 -5.38 -4.13 -14.49
C VAL A 489 -4.88 -5.57 -14.60
N LEU A 490 -5.73 -6.58 -14.44
CA LEU A 490 -5.31 -7.99 -14.51
C LEU A 490 -4.78 -8.37 -15.88
N THR A 491 -5.42 -7.89 -16.95
CA THR A 491 -4.96 -8.11 -18.32
C THR A 491 -3.58 -7.48 -18.54
N GLN A 492 -3.38 -6.25 -18.08
CA GLN A 492 -2.10 -5.55 -18.13
C GLN A 492 -1.03 -6.25 -17.28
N LYS A 493 -1.37 -6.70 -16.06
CA LYS A 493 -0.43 -7.37 -15.14
C LYS A 493 -0.01 -8.75 -15.65
N GLY A 494 -0.91 -9.47 -16.32
CA GLY A 494 -0.56 -10.70 -17.03
C GLY A 494 0.48 -10.47 -18.14
N ALA A 495 0.24 -9.50 -19.02
CA ALA A 495 1.20 -9.14 -20.07
C ALA A 495 2.51 -8.55 -19.51
N PHE A 496 2.43 -7.79 -18.42
CA PHE A 496 3.57 -7.22 -17.71
C PHE A 496 4.48 -8.32 -17.17
N LEU A 497 3.92 -9.32 -16.47
CA LEU A 497 4.71 -10.44 -15.95
C LEU A 497 5.46 -11.17 -17.07
N ASP A 498 4.79 -11.43 -18.19
CA ASP A 498 5.40 -12.07 -19.35
C ASP A 498 6.63 -11.31 -19.88
N ASN A 499 6.54 -9.98 -19.98
CA ASN A 499 7.62 -9.14 -20.49
C ASN A 499 8.74 -8.94 -19.47
N GLU A 500 8.41 -8.60 -18.22
CA GLU A 500 9.41 -8.25 -17.19
C GLU A 500 10.19 -9.46 -16.69
N ILE A 501 9.61 -10.68 -16.75
CA ILE A 501 10.39 -11.90 -16.50
C ILE A 501 11.43 -12.11 -17.59
N LYS A 502 11.10 -11.85 -18.86
CA LYS A 502 12.07 -11.92 -19.93
C LYS A 502 13.16 -10.85 -19.76
N GLU A 503 12.78 -9.60 -19.54
CA GLU A 503 13.73 -8.50 -19.33
C GLU A 503 14.60 -8.72 -18.09
N GLY A 504 14.01 -9.23 -17.00
CA GLY A 504 14.71 -9.57 -15.77
C GLY A 504 15.72 -10.71 -15.97
N TYR A 505 15.38 -11.72 -16.78
CA TYR A 505 16.34 -12.76 -17.18
C TYR A 505 17.49 -12.16 -17.99
N ASP A 506 17.19 -11.35 -19.00
CA ASP A 506 18.21 -10.73 -19.86
C ASP A 506 19.15 -9.83 -19.02
N ALA A 507 18.59 -9.05 -18.09
CA ALA A 507 19.35 -8.20 -17.17
C ALA A 507 20.24 -9.02 -16.21
N LEU A 508 19.73 -10.14 -15.68
CA LEU A 508 20.54 -11.04 -14.85
C LEU A 508 21.69 -11.64 -15.65
N MET A 509 21.40 -12.15 -16.85
CA MET A 509 22.39 -12.76 -17.74
C MET A 509 23.45 -11.75 -18.18
N GLU A 510 23.08 -10.49 -18.40
CA GLU A 510 24.06 -9.44 -18.70
C GLU A 510 25.00 -9.18 -17.51
N ARG A 511 24.45 -9.06 -16.29
CA ARG A 511 25.25 -8.84 -15.06
C ARG A 511 26.19 -10.01 -14.79
N LEU A 512 25.70 -11.25 -14.90
CA LEU A 512 26.50 -12.46 -14.73
C LEU A 512 27.50 -12.62 -15.87
N GLY A 513 27.12 -12.33 -17.11
CA GLY A 513 28.00 -12.36 -18.28
C GLY A 513 29.22 -11.45 -18.13
N ARG A 514 29.04 -10.23 -17.61
CA ARG A 514 30.17 -9.34 -17.28
C ARG A 514 31.09 -9.91 -16.20
N LYS A 515 30.56 -10.65 -15.22
CA LYS A 515 31.38 -11.34 -14.20
C LYS A 515 32.16 -12.50 -14.82
N VAL A 516 31.48 -13.36 -15.59
CA VAL A 516 32.10 -14.49 -16.30
C VAL A 516 33.21 -14.01 -17.23
N GLU A 517 32.99 -12.92 -17.96
CA GLU A 517 34.01 -12.34 -18.86
C GLU A 517 35.25 -11.87 -18.09
N LYS A 518 35.08 -11.26 -16.91
CA LYS A 518 36.21 -10.90 -16.04
C LYS A 518 36.98 -12.14 -15.58
N ILE A 519 36.27 -13.18 -15.17
CA ILE A 519 36.88 -14.46 -14.76
C ILE A 519 37.64 -15.09 -15.93
N LYS A 520 37.05 -15.18 -17.12
CA LYS A 520 37.72 -15.69 -18.34
C LYS A 520 39.00 -14.90 -18.65
N ASN A 521 38.95 -13.58 -18.53
CA ASN A 521 40.14 -12.74 -18.72
C ASN A 521 41.23 -12.96 -17.66
N GLU A 522 40.87 -13.20 -16.41
CA GLU A 522 41.83 -13.55 -15.35
C GLU A 522 42.46 -14.94 -15.58
N ALA A 523 41.66 -15.92 -16.01
CA ALA A 523 42.14 -17.24 -16.41
C ALA A 523 43.17 -17.11 -17.55
N ASN A 524 42.84 -16.37 -18.60
CA ASN A 524 43.72 -16.11 -19.73
C ASN A 524 45.03 -15.43 -19.29
N LYS A 525 44.98 -14.45 -18.38
CA LYS A 525 46.20 -13.81 -17.86
C LYS A 525 47.12 -14.81 -17.14
N LYS A 526 46.56 -15.70 -16.32
CA LYS A 526 47.33 -16.74 -15.61
C LYS A 526 47.95 -17.74 -16.59
N MET A 527 47.18 -18.18 -17.57
CA MET A 527 47.63 -19.07 -18.65
C MET A 527 48.77 -18.45 -19.46
N ILE A 528 48.58 -17.24 -19.99
CA ILE A 528 49.61 -16.54 -20.80
C ILE A 528 50.87 -16.30 -19.98
N LYS A 529 50.73 -15.98 -18.68
CA LYS A 529 51.88 -15.86 -17.77
C LYS A 529 52.66 -17.17 -17.69
N TYR A 530 51.97 -18.30 -17.45
CA TYR A 530 52.59 -19.62 -17.39
C TYR A 530 53.31 -19.98 -18.70
N LEU A 531 52.61 -19.83 -19.84
CA LEU A 531 53.17 -20.13 -21.16
C LEU A 531 54.42 -19.31 -21.45
N ARG A 532 54.41 -18.00 -21.14
CA ARG A 532 55.53 -17.11 -21.43
C ARG A 532 56.74 -17.33 -20.52
N GLU A 533 56.50 -17.37 -19.21
CA GLU A 533 57.58 -17.32 -18.21
C GLU A 533 58.18 -18.69 -17.93
N HIS A 534 57.44 -19.76 -18.22
CA HIS A 534 57.88 -21.12 -17.94
C HIS A 534 57.98 -21.92 -19.23
N LEU A 535 56.86 -22.22 -19.90
CA LEU A 535 56.88 -23.19 -20.99
C LEU A 535 57.72 -22.74 -22.20
N PHE A 536 57.37 -21.61 -22.82
CA PHE A 536 58.06 -21.12 -24.02
C PHE A 536 59.45 -20.55 -23.71
N PHE A 537 59.69 -20.11 -22.48
CA PHE A 537 61.05 -19.76 -22.05
C PHE A 537 61.98 -20.98 -22.08
N GLU A 538 61.54 -22.11 -21.53
CA GLU A 538 62.33 -23.34 -21.55
C GLU A 538 62.47 -23.91 -22.97
N MET A 539 61.43 -23.79 -23.82
CA MET A 539 61.53 -24.16 -25.24
C MET A 539 62.51 -23.26 -26.02
N SER A 540 62.45 -21.95 -25.81
CA SER A 540 63.36 -20.98 -26.44
C SER A 540 64.82 -21.23 -26.05
N THR A 541 65.07 -21.53 -24.79
CA THR A 541 66.44 -21.87 -24.33
C THR A 541 66.87 -23.27 -24.73
N TYR A 542 65.96 -24.22 -24.93
CA TYR A 542 66.27 -25.50 -25.58
C TYR A 542 66.71 -25.30 -27.04
N GLU A 543 66.04 -24.42 -27.79
CA GLU A 543 66.45 -24.10 -29.17
C GLU A 543 67.87 -23.52 -29.26
N GLU A 544 68.32 -22.77 -28.25
CA GLU A 544 69.71 -22.31 -28.18
C GLU A 544 70.69 -23.50 -28.17
N ILE A 545 70.38 -24.55 -27.40
CA ILE A 545 71.19 -25.78 -27.36
C ILE A 545 71.27 -26.41 -28.75
N ILE A 546 70.14 -26.48 -29.46
CA ILE A 546 70.08 -27.01 -30.83
C ILE A 546 70.96 -26.17 -31.77
N ASN A 547 70.79 -24.85 -31.72
CA ASN A 547 71.45 -23.95 -32.65
C ASN A 547 72.96 -23.85 -32.41
N TYR A 548 73.43 -23.96 -31.16
CA TYR A 548 74.85 -23.77 -30.82
C TYR A 548 75.63 -25.05 -30.53
N SER A 549 75.05 -25.98 -29.77
CA SER A 549 75.75 -27.18 -29.30
C SER A 549 75.58 -28.33 -30.30
N VAL A 550 74.35 -28.61 -30.73
CA VAL A 550 74.06 -29.70 -31.68
C VAL A 550 74.63 -29.40 -33.07
N SER A 551 74.59 -28.13 -33.51
CA SER A 551 75.22 -27.71 -34.76
C SER A 551 76.72 -28.00 -34.86
N ARG A 552 77.44 -28.11 -33.72
CA ARG A 552 78.86 -28.51 -33.71
C ARG A 552 79.01 -30.00 -33.96
N LEU A 553 78.18 -30.81 -33.29
CA LEU A 553 78.15 -32.27 -33.42
C LEU A 553 77.80 -32.73 -34.85
N ARG A 554 77.02 -31.93 -35.58
CA ARG A 554 76.67 -32.20 -37.00
C ARG A 554 77.86 -32.25 -37.96
N ASN A 555 79.02 -31.73 -37.57
CA ASN A 555 80.24 -31.77 -38.40
C ASN A 555 81.11 -33.00 -38.14
N GLU A 556 80.74 -33.84 -37.17
CA GLU A 556 81.47 -35.05 -36.82
C GLU A 556 81.07 -36.22 -37.73
N ASN A 557 82.04 -37.07 -38.10
CA ASN A 557 81.83 -38.20 -39.03
C ASN A 557 81.58 -39.54 -38.32
N GLU A 558 81.52 -39.55 -36.99
CA GLU A 558 81.30 -40.76 -36.21
C GLU A 558 79.83 -41.19 -36.19
N GLU A 559 79.56 -42.45 -36.50
CA GLU A 559 78.20 -43.01 -36.63
C GLU A 559 77.40 -42.89 -35.32
N VAL A 560 78.06 -43.04 -34.17
CA VAL A 560 77.44 -42.89 -32.84
C VAL A 560 77.00 -41.45 -32.59
N VAL A 561 77.80 -40.46 -32.99
CA VAL A 561 77.46 -39.03 -32.88
C VAL A 561 76.35 -38.65 -33.85
N ALA A 562 76.39 -39.17 -35.08
CA ALA A 562 75.32 -38.99 -36.07
C ALA A 562 73.97 -39.51 -35.54
N SER A 563 73.95 -40.72 -34.96
CA SER A 563 72.77 -41.29 -34.32
C SER A 563 72.26 -40.45 -33.14
N TYR A 564 73.16 -39.89 -32.32
CA TYR A 564 72.78 -38.99 -31.23
C TYR A 564 72.11 -37.70 -31.74
N VAL A 565 72.67 -37.09 -32.79
CA VAL A 565 72.09 -35.90 -33.45
C VAL A 565 70.71 -36.22 -34.04
N GLU A 566 70.54 -37.36 -34.72
CA GLU A 566 69.23 -37.78 -35.26
C GLU A 566 68.17 -37.91 -34.17
N ASN A 567 68.53 -38.42 -32.99
CA ASN A 567 67.60 -38.53 -31.86
C ASN A 567 67.22 -37.17 -31.27
N ILE A 568 68.13 -36.19 -31.25
CA ILE A 568 67.80 -34.81 -30.86
C ILE A 568 66.88 -34.15 -31.89
N ASP A 569 67.14 -34.35 -33.18
CA ASP A 569 66.30 -33.80 -34.25
C ASP A 569 64.89 -34.43 -34.19
N ALA A 570 64.79 -35.73 -33.90
CA ALA A 570 63.52 -36.41 -33.67
C ALA A 570 62.76 -35.88 -32.43
N LEU A 571 63.46 -35.60 -31.32
CA LEU A 571 62.89 -34.95 -30.14
C LEU A 571 62.35 -33.55 -30.50
N THR A 572 63.13 -32.76 -31.23
CA THR A 572 62.74 -31.41 -31.66
C THR A 572 61.48 -31.43 -32.52
N LEU A 573 61.39 -32.38 -33.46
CA LEU A 573 60.17 -32.56 -34.26
C LEU A 573 58.96 -32.98 -33.42
N LYS A 574 59.14 -33.86 -32.42
CA LYS A 574 58.07 -34.24 -31.48
C LYS A 574 57.55 -33.02 -30.71
N LEU A 575 58.45 -32.16 -30.23
CA LEU A 575 58.10 -30.93 -29.50
C LEU A 575 57.36 -29.94 -30.40
N GLU A 576 57.81 -29.75 -31.64
CA GLU A 576 57.16 -28.85 -32.60
C GLU A 576 55.73 -29.30 -32.92
N ASN A 577 55.56 -30.57 -33.29
CA ASN A 577 54.23 -31.14 -33.58
C ASN A 577 53.29 -31.02 -32.38
N LEU A 578 53.79 -31.24 -31.17
CA LEU A 578 53.01 -31.07 -29.95
C LEU A 578 52.56 -29.63 -29.77
N LEU A 579 53.46 -28.65 -29.91
CA LEU A 579 53.10 -27.25 -29.77
C LEU A 579 52.06 -26.83 -30.82
N GLU A 580 52.17 -27.33 -32.06
CA GLU A 580 51.15 -27.12 -33.10
C GLU A 580 49.79 -27.77 -32.76
N GLU A 581 49.77 -28.99 -32.21
CA GLU A 581 48.55 -29.66 -31.70
C GLU A 581 47.81 -28.76 -30.68
N PHE A 582 48.57 -28.06 -29.84
CA PHE A 582 48.07 -27.11 -28.85
C PHE A 582 47.87 -25.68 -29.40
N LYS A 583 47.79 -25.51 -30.73
CA LYS A 583 47.53 -24.23 -31.42
C LYS A 583 48.59 -23.15 -31.16
N VAL A 584 49.83 -23.56 -30.97
CA VAL A 584 50.97 -22.65 -30.92
C VAL A 584 51.53 -22.51 -32.34
N GLU A 585 51.66 -21.27 -32.80
CA GLU A 585 52.31 -20.91 -34.06
C GLU A 585 53.71 -20.38 -33.77
N PHE A 586 54.68 -20.76 -34.60
CA PHE A 586 56.06 -20.30 -34.49
C PHE A 586 56.27 -18.99 -35.26
N ILE A 587 56.89 -18.02 -34.61
CA ILE A 587 57.40 -16.80 -35.25
C ILE A 587 58.84 -17.08 -35.64
N ASN A 588 59.05 -17.42 -36.91
CA ASN A 588 60.37 -17.75 -37.46
C ASN A 588 60.68 -16.88 -38.68
N PRO A 589 61.17 -15.64 -38.48
CA PRO A 589 61.42 -14.74 -39.58
C PRO A 589 62.54 -15.25 -40.48
N LYS A 590 62.43 -14.96 -41.78
CA LYS A 590 63.43 -15.38 -42.77
C LYS A 590 64.58 -14.39 -42.86
N THR A 591 65.73 -14.87 -43.29
CA THR A 591 66.85 -14.00 -43.67
C THR A 591 66.39 -12.99 -44.73
N HIS A 592 66.79 -11.72 -44.58
CA HIS A 592 66.35 -10.54 -45.35
C HIS A 592 64.92 -10.04 -45.08
N GLU A 593 64.14 -10.68 -44.22
CA GLU A 593 62.85 -10.13 -43.81
C GLU A 593 63.02 -8.84 -43.00
N LYS A 594 62.12 -7.86 -43.15
CA LYS A 594 62.18 -6.61 -42.40
C LYS A 594 61.77 -6.83 -40.93
N PHE A 595 62.51 -6.23 -40.01
CA PHE A 595 62.24 -6.30 -38.58
C PHE A 595 60.85 -5.73 -38.23
N ASN A 596 60.07 -6.52 -37.49
CA ASN A 596 58.78 -6.14 -36.93
C ASN A 596 58.86 -6.08 -35.39
N GLY A 597 58.87 -4.89 -34.80
CA GLY A 597 58.97 -4.71 -33.35
C GLY A 597 57.81 -5.31 -32.53
N LYS A 598 56.71 -5.71 -33.17
CA LYS A 598 55.63 -6.47 -32.51
C LYS A 598 56.01 -7.93 -32.27
N GLU A 599 56.66 -8.57 -33.24
CA GLU A 599 56.92 -10.01 -33.27
C GLU A 599 58.37 -10.37 -32.95
N HIS A 600 59.28 -9.43 -33.13
CA HIS A 600 60.72 -9.65 -33.04
C HIS A 600 61.35 -8.80 -31.93
N GLU A 601 62.38 -9.35 -31.31
CA GLU A 601 63.27 -8.69 -30.35
C GLU A 601 64.70 -8.75 -30.88
N VAL A 602 65.35 -7.59 -31.01
CA VAL A 602 66.72 -7.51 -31.52
C VAL A 602 67.68 -7.75 -30.37
N LEU A 603 68.37 -8.89 -30.39
CA LEU A 603 69.44 -9.18 -29.43
C LEU A 603 70.72 -8.39 -29.77
N MET A 604 71.01 -8.25 -31.06
CA MET A 604 72.20 -7.54 -31.53
C MET A 604 71.98 -6.94 -32.93
N ALA A 605 72.60 -5.78 -33.17
CA ALA A 605 72.66 -5.16 -34.49
C ALA A 605 74.09 -5.26 -35.05
N GLU A 606 74.25 -5.87 -36.22
CA GLU A 606 75.55 -6.11 -36.87
C GLU A 606 75.62 -5.41 -38.23
N VAL A 607 76.83 -4.98 -38.61
CA VAL A 607 77.10 -4.54 -39.99
C VAL A 607 77.58 -5.78 -40.76
N LYS A 608 76.77 -6.27 -41.70
CA LYS A 608 77.09 -7.43 -42.53
C LYS A 608 76.87 -7.09 -44.00
N GLU A 609 77.85 -7.41 -44.84
CA GLU A 609 77.77 -7.17 -46.28
C GLU A 609 76.57 -7.92 -46.88
N GLY A 610 75.76 -7.23 -47.68
CA GLY A 610 74.55 -7.77 -48.30
C GLY A 610 73.25 -7.62 -47.48
N PHE A 611 73.27 -6.96 -46.31
CA PHE A 611 72.08 -6.74 -45.48
C PHE A 611 71.77 -5.24 -45.32
N GLU A 612 70.51 -4.84 -45.52
CA GLU A 612 70.08 -3.47 -45.27
C GLU A 612 69.77 -3.23 -43.78
N LYS A 613 69.76 -1.95 -43.37
CA LYS A 613 69.33 -1.56 -42.03
C LYS A 613 67.93 -2.06 -41.73
N GLY A 614 67.79 -2.76 -40.60
CA GLY A 614 66.52 -3.33 -40.14
C GLY A 614 66.13 -4.63 -40.85
N GLU A 615 66.98 -5.22 -41.69
CA GLU A 615 66.78 -6.58 -42.19
C GLU A 615 67.27 -7.62 -41.20
N ILE A 616 66.60 -8.77 -41.15
CA ILE A 616 66.95 -9.89 -40.30
C ILE A 616 68.11 -10.64 -40.93
N ILE A 617 69.23 -10.68 -40.20
CA ILE A 617 70.44 -11.40 -40.59
C ILE A 617 70.29 -12.89 -40.27
N LYS A 618 69.82 -13.20 -39.05
CA LYS A 618 69.52 -14.56 -38.60
C LYS A 618 68.55 -14.55 -37.43
N THR A 619 67.75 -15.60 -37.36
CA THR A 619 66.90 -15.92 -36.20
C THR A 619 67.71 -16.73 -35.21
N MET A 620 67.74 -16.28 -33.95
CA MET A 620 68.47 -16.94 -32.87
C MET A 620 67.57 -17.97 -32.19
N ASN A 621 66.40 -17.52 -31.72
CA ASN A 621 65.36 -18.38 -31.16
C ASN A 621 64.03 -17.97 -31.80
N ARG A 622 63.17 -18.95 -32.05
CA ARG A 622 61.82 -18.68 -32.57
C ARG A 622 60.97 -18.01 -31.49
N GLY A 623 60.03 -17.19 -31.94
CA GLY A 623 58.96 -16.69 -31.08
C GLY A 623 57.77 -17.65 -31.09
N TYR A 624 56.84 -17.44 -30.16
CA TYR A 624 55.69 -18.30 -29.96
C TYR A 624 54.43 -17.45 -29.86
N LYS A 625 53.42 -17.83 -30.64
CA LYS A 625 52.12 -17.18 -30.71
C LYS A 625 51.06 -18.22 -30.34
N TYR A 626 50.19 -17.91 -29.39
CA TYR A 626 49.12 -18.80 -28.94
C TYR A 626 47.78 -18.12 -29.20
N ASN A 627 46.85 -18.79 -29.90
CA ASN A 627 45.54 -18.24 -30.28
C ASN A 627 45.62 -16.80 -30.84
N ASN A 628 46.51 -16.59 -31.82
CA ASN A 628 46.79 -15.29 -32.44
C ASN A 628 47.40 -14.21 -31.54
N GLN A 629 47.68 -14.48 -30.27
CA GLN A 629 48.38 -13.57 -29.38
C GLN A 629 49.88 -13.91 -29.33
N ILE A 630 50.74 -12.91 -29.53
CA ILE A 630 52.19 -13.08 -29.36
C ILE A 630 52.48 -13.26 -27.87
N VAL A 631 52.98 -14.43 -27.49
CA VAL A 631 53.31 -14.78 -26.10
C VAL A 631 54.78 -14.55 -25.83
N LEU A 632 55.64 -14.97 -26.77
CA LEU A 632 57.09 -14.76 -26.73
C LEU A 632 57.57 -14.29 -28.10
N LYS A 633 58.41 -13.25 -28.16
CA LYS A 633 58.94 -12.71 -29.41
C LYS A 633 60.09 -13.57 -29.94
N ALA A 634 60.30 -13.53 -31.26
CA ALA A 634 61.47 -14.15 -31.87
C ALA A 634 62.71 -13.29 -31.61
N ASN A 635 63.79 -13.92 -31.16
CA ASN A 635 65.07 -13.27 -30.94
C ASN A 635 65.86 -13.25 -32.25
N VAL A 636 66.22 -12.06 -32.72
CA VAL A 636 66.88 -11.90 -34.03
C VAL A 636 68.14 -11.04 -33.94
N VAL A 637 69.05 -11.25 -34.90
CA VAL A 637 70.13 -10.32 -35.21
C VAL A 637 69.72 -9.50 -36.43
N ALA A 638 69.81 -8.18 -36.33
CA ALA A 638 69.37 -7.27 -37.39
C ALA A 638 70.53 -6.48 -38.00
N GLY A 639 70.40 -6.08 -39.27
CA GLY A 639 71.34 -5.17 -39.95
C GLY A 639 71.32 -3.78 -39.33
N LYS A 640 72.50 -3.22 -39.04
CA LYS A 640 72.69 -1.92 -38.39
C LYS A 640 72.50 -0.72 -39.32
#